data_AF-A0A671YUR2-F1
#
_entry.id   AF-A0A671YUR2-F1
#
_cell.length_a   1.000
_cell.length_b   1.000
_cell.length_c   1.000
_cell.angle_alpha   90.00
_cell.angle_beta   90.00
_cell.angle_gamma   90.00
#
_symmetry.space_group_name_H-M   'P 1'
#
loop_
_entity.id
_entity.type
_entity.pdbx_description
1 polymer ?
#
loop_
_entity_poly.entity_id
_entity_poly.type
_entity_poly.pdbx_seq_one_letter_code
_entity_poly.pdbx_strand_id
1 'polypeptide(L)'
;MPSYTVTVSTGSQWFAGTDDYIYITLVGTERCSERTLLDKPLYNDFERGAVDSYDVRVGEDLGDIVLVKIEKKKYWVHDDWYCRYITVKTPSGEYLEFPCFRWLVDEKEVVLRDGRAHLPQDDKTSLVKQHRQKELDMRRKTYRWKEWQPGFPMSIDANRHKDLPRDIQFDSEKGVDFVLNYSKAIENLFVNHFMHMFQSSWNDFADFEKIFVRIKNTISEYVMQHWREDFMFGYQFLNGCNPVIIKKCTKLPEKFPVTHEMVSVSLERDMTLQEEIEAGNIYIADYEVLDGISPNSTDPCTLQYLAAPICLLYKTARNKILPIAIQLGQTPGKDNPIFLPTDGQYDWLLAKIWVRSADFHHHQTITHLLRTHLITEVFAIAMYRQLPAVHPVYKLLTPHIRFTIAINTKAREQLICECGIFDKANATGGGGHVQLVQKAVKNLTFRSLCFPDAIKARGVDSKEDLPTYFYRDDGYLVWGATKSFVSDVVHIYYTSDEAVQADEEIQAFIKDVCSFGMQDFDHCEFPKSVKSREELAEYLTVIVFTASAQHAAVNFGQCTTCPDTQLPSAVTRASPPAECLPGRMTSLLSLPPQLYLGMYPDEHFIEKPVKEAMEKFRKQLAEVTSSIKRRNDGKRLPYYNMSPDKIPNSVAV
;
A
#
# COMPACT_ATOMS: atom_id res chain seq x y z
N MET A 1 5.01 13.02 51.30
CA MET A 1 4.59 13.36 49.93
C MET A 1 4.86 12.14 49.07
N PRO A 2 3.85 11.54 48.45
CA PRO A 2 4.06 10.50 47.44
C PRO A 2 4.96 11.05 46.32
N SER A 3 5.88 10.22 45.83
CA SER A 3 6.79 10.57 44.74
C SER A 3 6.56 9.59 43.60
N TYR A 4 6.32 10.12 42.41
CA TYR A 4 6.18 9.35 41.18
C TYR A 4 7.44 9.57 40.35
N THR A 5 8.05 8.51 39.84
CA THR A 5 9.16 8.66 38.89
C THR A 5 8.58 8.61 37.48
N VAL A 6 8.62 9.74 36.79
CA VAL A 6 8.16 9.90 35.41
C VAL A 6 9.36 9.74 34.49
N THR A 7 9.29 8.84 33.52
CA THR A 7 10.31 8.71 32.47
C THR A 7 9.70 9.03 31.11
N VAL A 8 10.35 9.92 30.36
CA VAL A 8 9.91 10.38 29.04
C VAL A 8 10.90 9.89 28.00
N SER A 9 10.41 9.32 26.91
CA SER A 9 11.23 8.84 25.80
C SER A 9 11.00 9.69 24.55
N THR A 10 12.07 10.32 24.05
CA THR A 10 12.04 11.15 22.84
C THR A 10 12.35 10.32 21.59
N GLY A 11 11.72 10.70 20.48
CA GLY A 11 11.92 10.11 19.16
C GLY A 11 13.36 10.17 18.65
N SER A 12 13.73 9.22 17.80
CA SER A 12 15.01 9.23 17.08
C SER A 12 14.90 9.85 15.67
N GLN A 13 13.71 10.32 15.29
CA GLN A 13 13.46 10.99 14.01
C GLN A 13 14.26 12.29 13.90
N TRP A 14 14.46 12.76 12.67
CA TRP A 14 15.02 14.09 12.46
C TRP A 14 14.13 15.16 13.07
N PHE A 15 14.74 16.12 13.78
CA PHE A 15 14.04 17.20 14.50
C PHE A 15 13.10 16.72 15.61
N ALA A 16 13.32 15.53 16.18
CA ALA A 16 12.47 15.00 17.23
C ALA A 16 12.71 15.59 18.62
N GLY A 17 13.85 16.23 18.86
CA GLY A 17 14.19 16.84 20.16
C GLY A 17 13.59 18.24 20.32
N THR A 18 13.67 18.81 21.52
CA THR A 18 13.09 20.14 21.79
C THR A 18 13.82 20.87 22.92
N ASP A 19 13.95 22.19 22.79
CA ASP A 19 14.41 23.09 23.86
C ASP A 19 13.24 23.82 24.58
N ASP A 20 11.99 23.52 24.19
CA ASP A 20 10.79 24.07 24.84
C ASP A 20 10.55 23.47 26.23
N TYR A 21 9.85 24.22 27.09
CA TYR A 21 9.47 23.74 28.42
C TYR A 21 8.39 22.66 28.33
N ILE A 22 8.65 21.50 28.95
CA ILE A 22 7.68 20.41 29.02
C ILE A 22 7.08 20.34 30.42
N TYR A 23 5.76 20.38 30.49
CA TYR A 23 5.02 20.23 31.74
C TYR A 23 4.20 18.95 31.71
N ILE A 24 4.11 18.30 32.88
CA ILE A 24 3.30 17.11 33.08
C ILE A 24 2.24 17.32 34.15
N THR A 25 1.08 16.70 33.99
CA THR A 25 0.08 16.53 35.04
C THR A 25 -0.38 15.08 35.07
N LEU A 26 -0.27 14.45 36.24
CA LEU A 26 -0.74 13.08 36.49
C LEU A 26 -2.21 13.15 36.93
N VAL A 27 -3.07 12.43 36.24
CA VAL A 27 -4.51 12.38 36.55
C VAL A 27 -4.84 11.01 37.11
N GLY A 28 -5.17 10.97 38.40
CA GLY A 28 -5.61 9.77 39.09
C GLY A 28 -7.12 9.68 39.22
N THR A 29 -7.60 8.56 39.77
CA THR A 29 -9.03 8.30 40.03
C THR A 29 -9.63 9.24 41.07
N GLU A 30 -8.82 9.74 42.01
CA GLU A 30 -9.29 10.62 43.08
C GLU A 30 -8.96 12.10 42.81
N ARG A 31 -7.72 12.38 42.35
CA ARG A 31 -7.19 13.75 42.20
C ARG A 31 -6.25 13.89 41.01
N CYS A 32 -5.96 15.13 40.64
CA CYS A 32 -4.89 15.47 39.71
C CYS A 32 -3.67 16.00 40.48
N SER A 33 -2.47 15.75 39.98
CA SER A 33 -1.28 16.46 40.45
C SER A 33 -1.35 17.94 40.07
N GLU A 34 -0.47 18.73 40.67
CA GLU A 34 -0.15 20.05 40.11
C GLU A 34 0.56 19.90 38.76
N ARG A 35 0.56 21.00 38.00
CA ARG A 35 1.29 21.11 36.74
C ARG A 35 2.79 21.27 37.04
N THR A 36 3.57 20.23 36.74
CA THR A 36 4.99 20.15 37.11
C THR A 36 5.87 20.36 35.88
N LEU A 37 6.85 21.27 35.97
CA LEU A 37 7.89 21.43 34.96
C LEU A 37 8.85 20.24 35.02
N LEU A 38 9.11 19.61 33.88
CA LEU A 38 10.13 18.58 33.74
C LEU A 38 11.43 19.26 33.27
N ASP A 39 12.38 19.41 34.19
CA ASP A 39 13.65 20.09 33.96
C ASP A 39 14.71 19.54 34.92
N LYS A 40 15.91 19.27 34.39
CA LYS A 40 17.10 18.87 35.15
C LYS A 40 18.14 20.00 35.09
N PRO A 41 18.56 20.56 36.25
CA PRO A 41 19.56 21.61 36.27
C PRO A 41 20.86 21.20 35.55
N LEU A 42 21.33 22.05 34.62
CA LEU A 42 22.58 21.85 33.85
C LEU A 42 22.60 20.58 32.97
N TYR A 43 21.43 20.10 32.56
CA TYR A 43 21.27 18.98 31.64
C TYR A 43 20.43 19.43 30.43
N ASN A 44 20.71 18.89 29.24
CA ASN A 44 19.86 19.15 28.09
C ASN A 44 18.81 18.04 27.96
N ASP A 45 17.59 18.35 28.40
CA ASP A 45 16.47 17.42 28.42
C ASP A 45 15.88 17.22 27.01
N PHE A 46 15.22 16.09 26.79
CA PHE A 46 14.41 15.81 25.60
C PHE A 46 15.18 15.82 24.28
N GLU A 47 16.46 15.50 24.32
CA GLU A 47 17.28 15.33 23.13
C GLU A 47 16.79 14.20 22.22
N ARG A 48 17.11 14.28 20.93
CA ARG A 48 16.73 13.24 19.97
C ARG A 48 17.25 11.87 20.42
N GLY A 49 16.33 10.92 20.64
CA GLY A 49 16.61 9.56 21.08
C GLY A 49 16.91 9.43 22.57
N ALA A 50 16.78 10.49 23.36
CA ALA A 50 17.02 10.47 24.80
C ALA A 50 15.87 9.83 25.58
N VAL A 51 16.21 9.39 26.79
CA VAL A 51 15.26 8.90 27.78
C VAL A 51 15.56 9.60 29.09
N ASP A 52 14.60 10.38 29.58
CA ASP A 52 14.77 11.28 30.71
C ASP A 52 13.83 10.95 31.85
N SER A 53 14.38 10.81 33.07
CA SER A 53 13.59 10.54 34.28
C SER A 53 13.55 11.72 35.25
N TYR A 54 12.39 11.95 35.85
CA TYR A 54 12.10 13.04 36.78
C TYR A 54 11.28 12.54 37.98
N ASP A 55 11.49 13.13 39.15
CA ASP A 55 10.67 12.86 40.33
C ASP A 55 9.57 13.91 40.47
N VAL A 56 8.32 13.48 40.33
CA VAL A 56 7.13 14.31 40.52
C VAL A 56 6.57 14.05 41.92
N ARG A 57 6.74 15.02 42.81
CA ARG A 57 6.21 14.97 44.18
C ARG A 57 4.83 15.60 44.22
N VAL A 58 3.88 14.91 44.84
CA VAL A 58 2.51 15.39 44.98
C VAL A 58 2.16 15.63 46.45
N GLY A 59 1.26 16.59 46.70
CA GLY A 59 0.83 16.93 48.06
C GLY A 59 -0.02 15.83 48.70
N GLU A 60 -0.80 15.11 47.90
CA GLU A 60 -1.78 14.11 48.32
C GLU A 60 -1.76 12.90 47.39
N ASP A 61 -2.36 11.79 47.84
CA ASP A 61 -2.55 10.61 47.01
C ASP A 61 -3.49 10.92 45.83
N LEU A 62 -3.12 10.44 44.65
CA LEU A 62 -3.90 10.63 43.42
C LEU A 62 -4.87 9.46 43.17
N GLY A 63 -4.69 8.34 43.88
CA GLY A 63 -5.29 7.05 43.53
C GLY A 63 -4.59 6.42 42.31
N ASP A 64 -5.31 5.58 41.58
CA ASP A 64 -4.78 4.91 40.39
C ASP A 64 -4.62 5.91 39.25
N ILE A 65 -3.44 6.00 38.65
CA ILE A 65 -3.20 6.90 37.52
C ILE A 65 -3.92 6.37 36.28
N VAL A 66 -4.75 7.22 35.69
CA VAL A 66 -5.61 6.88 34.54
C VAL A 66 -5.24 7.65 33.28
N LEU A 67 -4.75 8.88 33.42
CA LEU A 67 -4.30 9.71 32.30
C LEU A 67 -3.01 10.45 32.64
N VAL A 68 -2.22 10.74 31.62
CA VAL A 68 -1.09 11.66 31.69
C VAL A 68 -1.34 12.81 30.74
N LYS A 69 -1.21 14.04 31.23
CA LYS A 69 -1.31 15.26 30.43
C LYS A 69 0.08 15.81 30.21
N ILE A 70 0.41 16.17 28.98
CA ILE A 70 1.67 16.80 28.61
C ILE A 70 1.36 18.12 27.90
N GLU A 71 2.07 19.17 28.27
CA GLU A 71 1.95 20.48 27.67
C GLU A 71 3.36 20.99 27.32
N LYS A 72 3.55 21.40 26.07
CA LYS A 72 4.77 22.05 25.60
C LYS A 72 4.55 23.57 25.64
N LYS A 73 5.50 24.33 26.16
CA LYS A 73 5.44 25.80 26.16
C LYS A 73 6.71 26.38 25.57
N LYS A 74 6.55 27.33 24.66
CA LYS A 74 7.66 27.92 23.94
C LYS A 74 8.69 28.55 24.89
N TYR A 75 9.96 28.22 24.71
CA TYR A 75 11.05 28.93 25.40
C TYR A 75 11.51 30.15 24.60
N TRP A 76 12.05 29.96 23.39
CA TRP A 76 12.62 31.04 22.56
C TRP A 76 12.22 30.94 21.09
N VAL A 77 12.46 29.80 20.47
CA VAL A 77 12.08 29.49 19.08
C VAL A 77 11.07 28.36 19.11
N HIS A 78 10.13 28.35 18.16
CA HIS A 78 9.20 27.24 18.07
C HIS A 78 9.94 26.00 17.57
N ASP A 79 9.88 24.90 18.31
CA ASP A 79 10.35 23.59 17.85
C ASP A 79 9.26 22.53 18.02
N ASP A 80 9.26 21.53 17.16
CA ASP A 80 8.36 20.38 17.26
C ASP A 80 9.03 19.32 18.15
N TRP A 81 8.27 18.57 18.93
CA TRP A 81 8.82 17.49 19.76
C TRP A 81 8.14 16.16 19.46
N TYR A 82 8.89 15.09 19.21
CA TYR A 82 8.32 13.75 19.06
C TYR A 82 8.45 12.96 20.36
N CYS A 83 7.33 12.77 21.05
CA CYS A 83 7.28 11.93 22.24
C CYS A 83 6.91 10.49 21.86
N ARG A 84 7.76 9.51 22.22
CA ARG A 84 7.51 8.08 21.99
C ARG A 84 6.54 7.53 23.04
N TYR A 85 6.91 7.61 24.30
CA TYR A 85 6.09 7.12 25.41
C TYR A 85 6.50 7.80 26.72
N ILE A 86 5.61 7.72 27.70
CA ILE A 86 5.88 8.07 29.09
C ILE A 86 5.68 6.84 29.96
N THR A 87 6.57 6.59 30.91
CA THR A 87 6.33 5.65 32.00
C THR A 87 6.21 6.38 33.32
N VAL A 88 5.32 5.89 34.17
CA VAL A 88 5.09 6.41 35.52
C VAL A 88 5.28 5.26 36.49
N LYS A 89 6.31 5.36 37.33
CA LYS A 89 6.48 4.49 38.49
C LYS A 89 5.76 5.11 39.68
N THR A 90 4.77 4.40 40.21
CA THR A 90 3.97 4.86 41.35
C THR A 90 4.74 4.72 42.68
N PRO A 91 4.28 5.39 43.76
CA PRO A 91 4.83 5.20 45.10
C PRO A 91 4.76 3.76 45.60
N SER A 92 3.79 2.97 45.12
CA SER A 92 3.65 1.53 45.45
C SER A 92 4.61 0.64 44.66
N GLY A 93 5.34 1.20 43.69
CA GLY A 93 6.30 0.49 42.84
C GLY A 93 5.70 -0.10 41.56
N GLU A 94 4.41 0.15 41.29
CA GLU A 94 3.77 -0.21 40.02
C GLU A 94 4.32 0.64 38.87
N TYR A 95 4.46 0.03 37.69
CA TYR A 95 4.86 0.72 36.46
C TYR A 95 3.71 0.79 35.48
N LEU A 96 3.38 2.01 35.06
CA LEU A 96 2.38 2.31 34.05
C LEU A 96 3.08 2.88 32.83
N GLU A 97 2.68 2.44 31.64
CA GLU A 97 3.21 2.93 30.37
C GLU A 97 2.12 3.62 29.57
N PHE A 98 2.44 4.78 29.01
CA PHE A 98 1.55 5.67 28.25
C PHE A 98 2.16 5.87 26.85
N PRO A 99 1.82 5.01 25.88
CA PRO A 99 2.23 5.17 24.49
C PRO A 99 1.75 6.52 23.93
N CYS A 100 2.66 7.27 23.30
CA CYS A 100 2.36 8.55 22.67
C CYS A 100 2.54 8.45 21.16
N PHE A 101 3.78 8.25 20.69
CA PHE A 101 4.20 8.14 19.29
C PHE A 101 3.63 9.24 18.39
N ARG A 102 3.75 10.50 18.83
CA ARG A 102 3.14 11.67 18.19
C ARG A 102 4.01 12.91 18.31
N TRP A 103 3.78 13.85 17.40
CA TRP A 103 4.40 15.16 17.39
C TRP A 103 3.59 16.15 18.23
N LEU A 104 4.23 16.74 19.24
CA LEU A 104 3.74 17.89 19.99
C LEU A 104 4.26 19.14 19.29
N VAL A 105 3.38 19.80 18.54
CA VAL A 105 3.73 20.94 17.68
C VAL A 105 3.44 22.28 18.35
N ASP A 106 2.22 22.46 18.87
CA ASP A 106 1.76 23.69 19.47
C ASP A 106 1.71 23.59 21.01
N GLU A 107 1.25 24.65 21.67
CA GLU A 107 1.10 24.69 23.13
C GLU A 107 -0.19 24.00 23.61
N LYS A 108 -0.82 23.13 22.80
CA LYS A 108 -2.01 22.39 23.22
C LYS A 108 -1.62 21.23 24.14
N GLU A 109 -2.46 21.02 25.13
CA GLU A 109 -2.39 19.84 26.00
C GLU A 109 -2.63 18.56 25.21
N VAL A 110 -1.70 17.62 25.30
CA VAL A 110 -1.87 16.23 24.85
C VAL A 110 -2.19 15.38 26.06
N VAL A 111 -3.28 14.61 25.96
CA VAL A 111 -3.73 13.70 27.02
C VAL A 111 -3.55 12.27 26.54
N LEU A 112 -2.84 11.46 27.33
CA LEU A 112 -2.51 10.06 27.04
C LEU A 112 -3.26 9.14 28.00
N ARG A 113 -3.72 8.01 27.46
CA ARG A 113 -4.19 6.85 28.22
C ARG A 113 -3.05 5.87 28.44
N ASP A 114 -3.22 5.03 29.45
CA ASP A 114 -2.34 3.88 29.65
C ASP A 114 -2.36 2.95 28.43
N GLY A 115 -1.29 2.18 28.26
CA GLY A 115 -1.05 1.41 27.05
C GLY A 115 -1.95 0.20 26.86
N ARG A 116 -2.74 -0.21 27.87
CA ARG A 116 -3.70 -1.31 27.74
C ARG A 116 -4.77 -0.91 26.72
N ALA A 117 -5.09 -1.82 25.81
CA ALA A 117 -6.15 -1.55 24.86
C ALA A 117 -7.53 -1.66 25.53
N HIS A 118 -8.41 -0.72 25.21
CA HIS A 118 -9.76 -0.66 25.77
C HIS A 118 -10.81 -0.47 24.69
N LEU A 119 -11.89 -1.24 24.77
CA LEU A 119 -13.10 -1.02 23.98
C LEU A 119 -13.98 0.07 24.64
N PRO A 120 -14.92 0.68 23.91
CA PRO A 120 -15.84 1.68 24.48
C PRO A 120 -16.59 1.16 25.72
N GLN A 121 -16.99 -0.12 25.69
CA GLN A 121 -17.69 -0.79 26.78
C GLN A 121 -16.84 -0.99 28.05
N ASP A 122 -15.51 -0.92 27.96
CA ASP A 122 -14.60 -1.12 29.09
C ASP A 122 -14.46 0.14 29.94
N ASP A 123 -14.66 1.30 29.33
CA ASP A 123 -14.56 2.59 30.01
C ASP A 123 -15.71 2.74 31.02
N LYS A 124 -15.40 2.64 32.32
CA LYS A 124 -16.41 2.69 33.40
C LYS A 124 -16.59 4.08 34.00
N THR A 125 -15.54 4.90 34.04
CA THR A 125 -15.59 6.22 34.69
C THR A 125 -15.96 7.32 33.69
N SER A 126 -16.58 8.40 34.17
CA SER A 126 -16.92 9.57 33.34
C SER A 126 -15.68 10.23 32.75
N LEU A 127 -14.57 10.23 33.48
CA LEU A 127 -13.29 10.82 33.06
C LEU A 127 -12.75 10.21 31.76
N VAL A 128 -12.62 8.87 31.70
CA VAL A 128 -12.07 8.20 30.52
C VAL A 128 -13.04 8.24 29.33
N LYS A 129 -14.35 8.14 29.58
CA LYS A 129 -15.39 8.32 28.55
C LYS A 129 -15.33 9.71 27.91
N GLN A 130 -15.18 10.76 28.74
CA GLN A 130 -15.05 12.13 28.25
C GLN A 130 -13.76 12.34 27.47
N HIS A 131 -12.65 11.75 27.91
CA HIS A 131 -11.38 11.82 27.16
C HIS A 131 -11.52 11.16 25.79
N ARG A 132 -12.03 9.92 25.73
CA ARG A 132 -12.29 9.17 24.49
C ARG A 132 -13.16 9.97 23.52
N GLN A 133 -14.28 10.51 23.98
CA GLN A 133 -15.17 11.34 23.16
C GLN A 133 -14.47 12.61 22.64
N LYS A 134 -13.76 13.34 23.51
CA LYS A 134 -13.03 14.55 23.11
C LYS A 134 -11.94 14.24 22.09
N GLU A 135 -11.24 13.12 22.23
CA GLU A 135 -10.24 12.67 21.25
C GLU A 135 -10.90 12.46 19.89
N LEU A 136 -11.99 11.69 19.82
CA LEU A 136 -12.72 11.44 18.57
C LEU A 136 -13.26 12.72 17.94
N ASP A 137 -13.83 13.62 18.75
CA ASP A 137 -14.34 14.90 18.26
C ASP A 137 -13.23 15.78 17.67
N MET A 138 -12.05 15.77 18.29
CA MET A 138 -10.88 16.46 17.76
C MET A 138 -10.41 15.81 16.46
N ARG A 139 -10.27 14.47 16.44
CA ARG A 139 -9.80 13.75 15.26
C ARG A 139 -10.74 13.92 14.06
N ARG A 140 -12.07 13.92 14.25
CA ARG A 140 -13.04 14.18 13.17
C ARG A 140 -12.93 15.59 12.59
N LYS A 141 -12.45 16.57 13.37
CA LYS A 141 -12.16 17.94 12.91
C LYS A 141 -10.83 18.03 12.18
N THR A 142 -9.83 17.28 12.65
CA THR A 142 -8.47 17.26 12.10
C THR A 142 -8.37 16.47 10.78
N TYR A 143 -8.96 15.27 10.75
CA TYR A 143 -8.90 14.35 9.61
C TYR A 143 -10.24 14.37 8.89
N ARG A 144 -10.37 15.22 7.86
CA ARG A 144 -11.60 15.40 7.10
C ARG A 144 -11.48 14.75 5.73
N TRP A 145 -12.62 14.31 5.20
CA TRP A 145 -12.74 13.79 3.84
C TRP A 145 -12.78 14.94 2.83
N LYS A 146 -12.13 14.75 1.69
CA LYS A 146 -12.20 15.62 0.53
C LYS A 146 -12.21 14.82 -0.76
N GLU A 147 -13.10 15.20 -1.67
CA GLU A 147 -13.09 14.72 -3.04
C GLU A 147 -11.96 15.42 -3.79
N TRP A 148 -10.97 14.66 -4.26
CA TRP A 148 -9.87 15.21 -5.07
C TRP A 148 -10.29 15.36 -6.53
N GLN A 149 -10.95 14.34 -7.07
CA GLN A 149 -11.51 14.32 -8.43
C GLN A 149 -12.88 13.61 -8.39
N PRO A 150 -13.84 14.01 -9.23
CA PRO A 150 -15.15 13.35 -9.28
C PRO A 150 -15.03 11.83 -9.51
N GLY A 151 -15.74 11.04 -8.71
CA GLY A 151 -15.79 9.58 -8.86
C GLY A 151 -14.56 8.82 -8.37
N PHE A 152 -13.62 9.49 -7.69
CA PHE A 152 -12.55 8.84 -6.93
C PHE A 152 -13.04 8.47 -5.53
N PRO A 153 -12.44 7.47 -4.85
CA PRO A 153 -12.58 7.35 -3.41
C PRO A 153 -12.16 8.67 -2.72
N MET A 154 -12.85 9.02 -1.63
CA MET A 154 -12.51 10.23 -0.87
C MET A 154 -11.10 10.14 -0.29
N SER A 155 -10.44 11.28 -0.20
CA SER A 155 -9.08 11.42 0.28
C SER A 155 -9.01 12.40 1.46
N ILE A 156 -7.81 12.63 2.01
CA ILE A 156 -7.64 13.60 3.09
C ILE A 156 -7.89 15.03 2.58
N ASP A 157 -8.52 15.86 3.41
CA ASP A 157 -8.69 17.28 3.17
C ASP A 157 -7.38 18.07 3.37
N ALA A 158 -6.43 17.84 2.46
CA ALA A 158 -5.18 18.58 2.36
C ALA A 158 -4.75 18.67 0.89
N ASN A 159 -4.33 19.87 0.47
CA ASN A 159 -3.88 20.09 -0.92
C ASN A 159 -2.39 19.80 -1.11
N ARG A 160 -1.59 20.01 -0.06
CA ARG A 160 -0.14 19.81 -0.08
C ARG A 160 0.29 19.05 1.16
N HIS A 161 1.44 18.40 1.07
CA HIS A 161 1.99 17.62 2.17
C HIS A 161 2.13 18.42 3.48
N LYS A 162 2.58 19.67 3.40
CA LYS A 162 2.73 20.56 4.57
C LYS A 162 1.42 20.98 5.23
N ASP A 163 0.29 20.83 4.53
CA ASP A 163 -1.04 21.17 5.07
C ASP A 163 -1.58 20.01 5.94
N LEU A 164 -0.92 18.83 5.93
CA LEU A 164 -1.28 17.69 6.76
C LEU A 164 -0.93 17.94 8.24
N PRO A 165 -1.69 17.35 9.19
CA PRO A 165 -1.26 17.24 10.58
C PRO A 165 0.12 16.58 10.68
N ARG A 166 1.00 17.12 11.54
CA ARG A 166 2.39 16.65 11.67
C ARG A 166 2.50 15.15 11.96
N ASP A 167 1.56 14.60 12.71
CA ASP A 167 1.46 13.17 13.04
C ASP A 167 1.39 12.23 11.82
N ILE A 168 0.93 12.73 10.67
CA ILE A 168 0.80 11.93 9.44
C ILE A 168 1.64 12.48 8.28
N GLN A 169 2.56 13.40 8.57
CA GLN A 169 3.58 13.82 7.61
C GLN A 169 4.74 12.81 7.57
N PHE A 170 5.65 12.98 6.61
CA PHE A 170 6.93 12.29 6.65
C PHE A 170 7.81 12.91 7.75
N ASP A 171 8.70 12.09 8.32
CA ASP A 171 9.69 12.56 9.29
C ASP A 171 10.57 13.70 8.70
N SER A 172 10.86 13.63 7.40
CA SER A 172 11.55 14.67 6.62
C SER A 172 10.76 15.02 5.36
N GLU A 173 10.37 16.29 5.22
CA GLU A 173 9.61 16.81 4.06
C GLU A 173 10.34 16.60 2.72
N LYS A 174 11.68 16.64 2.73
CA LYS A 174 12.53 16.42 1.55
C LYS A 174 13.02 14.97 1.40
N GLY A 175 12.78 14.12 2.40
CA GLY A 175 13.21 12.72 2.35
C GLY A 175 12.43 11.88 1.34
N VAL A 176 11.14 12.23 1.13
CA VAL A 176 10.23 11.54 0.21
C VAL A 176 9.48 12.57 -0.64
N ASP A 177 10.15 13.05 -1.68
CA ASP A 177 9.64 14.06 -2.62
C ASP A 177 9.81 13.57 -4.08
N PHE A 178 8.71 13.46 -4.83
CA PHE A 178 8.75 12.83 -6.16
C PHE A 178 9.66 13.58 -7.11
N VAL A 179 9.66 14.92 -7.11
CA VAL A 179 10.49 15.73 -8.00
C VAL A 179 11.97 15.53 -7.69
N LEU A 180 12.35 15.63 -6.41
CA LEU A 180 13.73 15.45 -5.99
C LEU A 180 14.22 14.03 -6.27
N ASN A 181 13.39 13.03 -5.97
CA ASN A 181 13.74 11.62 -6.12
C ASN A 181 13.87 11.23 -7.60
N TYR A 182 12.95 11.72 -8.43
CA TYR A 182 13.00 11.55 -9.88
C TYR A 182 14.29 12.15 -10.47
N SER A 183 14.62 13.38 -10.09
CA SER A 183 15.81 14.08 -10.57
C SER A 183 17.11 13.38 -10.14
N LYS A 184 17.20 12.98 -8.86
CA LYS A 184 18.35 12.21 -8.34
C LYS A 184 18.50 10.87 -9.02
N ALA A 185 17.39 10.18 -9.31
CA ALA A 185 17.46 8.90 -9.98
C ALA A 185 17.94 9.05 -11.42
N ILE A 186 17.44 10.05 -12.17
CA ILE A 186 17.98 10.37 -13.50
C ILE A 186 19.50 10.58 -13.45
N GLU A 187 19.97 11.37 -12.47
CA GLU A 187 21.40 11.62 -12.24
C GLU A 187 22.20 10.35 -11.98
N ASN A 188 21.76 9.54 -11.03
CA ASN A 188 22.44 8.29 -10.63
C ASN A 188 22.42 7.22 -11.72
N LEU A 189 21.43 7.26 -12.62
CA LEU A 189 21.32 6.36 -13.76
C LEU A 189 22.09 6.86 -14.98
N PHE A 190 22.73 8.04 -14.91
CA PHE A 190 23.48 8.66 -16.00
C PHE A 190 22.64 8.91 -17.26
N VAL A 191 21.34 9.20 -17.09
CA VAL A 191 20.39 9.44 -18.21
C VAL A 191 19.95 10.90 -18.34
N ASN A 192 20.66 11.80 -17.67
CA ASN A 192 20.40 13.25 -17.57
C ASN A 192 20.35 13.91 -18.95
N HIS A 193 21.20 13.43 -19.87
CA HIS A 193 21.26 13.92 -21.24
C HIS A 193 19.95 13.70 -22.01
N PHE A 194 19.16 12.70 -21.61
CA PHE A 194 17.89 12.33 -22.26
C PHE A 194 16.66 13.01 -21.63
N MET A 195 16.81 13.69 -20.49
CA MET A 195 15.69 14.22 -19.68
C MET A 195 14.79 15.22 -20.42
N HIS A 196 15.29 15.84 -21.50
CA HIS A 196 14.56 16.80 -22.31
C HIS A 196 14.43 16.38 -23.78
N MET A 197 14.83 15.16 -24.14
CA MET A 197 14.84 14.65 -25.51
C MET A 197 13.52 14.00 -25.93
N PHE A 198 12.39 14.64 -25.62
CA PHE A 198 11.04 14.12 -25.91
C PHE A 198 10.74 13.97 -27.42
N GLN A 199 11.54 14.60 -28.29
CA GLN A 199 11.37 14.55 -29.75
C GLN A 199 12.37 13.63 -30.47
N SER A 200 13.24 12.94 -29.73
CA SER A 200 14.23 12.03 -30.30
C SER A 200 13.78 10.58 -30.18
N SER A 201 14.05 9.75 -31.18
CA SER A 201 13.85 8.29 -31.09
C SER A 201 15.17 7.57 -30.90
N TRP A 202 15.15 6.38 -30.30
CA TRP A 202 16.27 5.45 -30.38
C TRP A 202 16.48 5.02 -31.84
N ASN A 203 17.72 4.95 -32.32
CA ASN A 203 17.97 4.56 -33.70
C ASN A 203 17.69 3.06 -33.91
N ASP A 204 18.00 2.25 -32.89
CA ASP A 204 17.75 0.81 -32.84
C ASP A 204 17.65 0.33 -31.38
N PHE A 205 17.40 -0.97 -31.19
CA PHE A 205 17.37 -1.57 -29.85
C PHE A 205 18.74 -1.51 -29.13
N ALA A 206 19.86 -1.54 -29.87
CA ALA A 206 21.20 -1.56 -29.29
C ALA A 206 21.56 -0.22 -28.63
N ASP A 207 21.04 0.89 -29.13
CA ASP A 207 21.20 2.20 -28.50
C ASP A 207 20.59 2.25 -27.10
N PHE A 208 19.42 1.63 -26.91
CA PHE A 208 18.84 1.51 -25.58
C PHE A 208 19.61 0.53 -24.69
N GLU A 209 20.02 -0.62 -25.22
CA GLU A 209 20.79 -1.62 -24.47
C GLU A 209 22.06 -1.02 -23.84
N LYS A 210 22.75 -0.10 -24.53
CA LYS A 210 23.94 0.59 -24.00
C LYS A 210 23.65 1.36 -22.70
N ILE A 211 22.45 1.91 -22.55
CA ILE A 211 22.02 2.61 -21.33
C ILE A 211 21.59 1.60 -20.28
N PHE A 212 20.81 0.60 -20.70
CA PHE A 212 20.29 -0.42 -19.81
C PHE A 212 21.37 -1.25 -19.11
N VAL A 213 22.50 -1.53 -19.78
CA VAL A 213 23.62 -2.29 -19.20
C VAL A 213 24.18 -1.63 -17.93
N ARG A 214 24.04 -0.30 -17.77
CA ARG A 214 24.46 0.43 -16.57
C ARG A 214 23.45 0.36 -15.41
N ILE A 215 22.23 -0.10 -15.70
CA ILE A 215 21.03 -0.02 -14.86
C ILE A 215 20.43 -1.43 -14.62
N LYS A 216 21.07 -2.49 -15.08
CA LYS A 216 20.53 -3.85 -14.96
C LYS A 216 20.75 -4.45 -13.57
N ASN A 217 19.77 -5.22 -13.11
CA ASN A 217 19.89 -6.30 -12.13
C ASN A 217 19.62 -7.66 -12.80
N THR A 218 19.79 -8.76 -12.06
CA THR A 218 19.67 -10.13 -12.59
C THR A 218 18.35 -10.41 -13.32
N ILE A 219 17.21 -9.98 -12.78
CA ILE A 219 15.90 -10.22 -13.39
C ILE A 219 15.73 -9.35 -14.63
N SER A 220 16.06 -8.06 -14.53
CA SER A 220 15.92 -7.12 -15.65
C SER A 220 16.83 -7.51 -16.85
N GLU A 221 18.01 -8.06 -16.58
CA GLU A 221 18.90 -8.61 -17.61
C GLU A 221 18.29 -9.83 -18.29
N TYR A 222 17.70 -10.74 -17.51
CA TYR A 222 16.99 -11.89 -18.07
C TYR A 222 15.83 -11.42 -18.95
N VAL A 223 15.02 -10.45 -18.49
CA VAL A 223 13.91 -9.90 -19.29
C VAL A 223 14.42 -9.31 -20.59
N MET A 224 15.50 -8.51 -20.58
CA MET A 224 16.09 -7.95 -21.79
C MET A 224 16.56 -9.02 -22.79
N GLN A 225 17.01 -10.18 -22.31
CA GLN A 225 17.42 -11.28 -23.18
C GLN A 225 16.24 -12.09 -23.75
N HIS A 226 15.11 -12.15 -23.01
CA HIS A 226 14.02 -13.09 -23.28
C HIS A 226 12.66 -12.43 -23.59
N TRP A 227 12.54 -11.10 -23.62
CA TRP A 227 11.26 -10.40 -23.78
C TRP A 227 10.52 -10.72 -25.09
N ARG A 228 11.25 -11.12 -26.14
CA ARG A 228 10.66 -11.53 -27.43
C ARG A 228 9.97 -12.90 -27.34
N GLU A 229 10.30 -13.71 -26.33
CA GLU A 229 9.76 -15.06 -26.17
C GLU A 229 8.33 -15.05 -25.63
N ASP A 230 7.46 -15.85 -26.25
CA ASP A 230 6.07 -16.04 -25.83
C ASP A 230 5.95 -16.57 -24.40
N PHE A 231 6.92 -17.39 -23.98
CA PHE A 231 6.99 -17.88 -22.61
C PHE A 231 7.21 -16.75 -21.60
N MET A 232 8.14 -15.82 -21.87
CA MET A 232 8.40 -14.70 -20.97
C MET A 232 7.21 -13.74 -20.92
N PHE A 233 6.52 -13.55 -22.05
CA PHE A 233 5.28 -12.78 -22.14
C PHE A 233 4.18 -13.40 -21.26
N GLY A 234 3.89 -14.69 -21.43
CA GLY A 234 2.89 -15.41 -20.63
C GLY A 234 3.25 -15.53 -19.15
N TYR A 235 4.53 -15.72 -18.83
CA TYR A 235 5.03 -15.81 -17.45
C TYR A 235 4.74 -14.53 -16.64
N GLN A 236 4.79 -13.35 -17.26
CA GLN A 236 4.54 -12.07 -16.58
C GLN A 236 3.10 -11.91 -16.09
N PHE A 237 2.12 -12.56 -16.72
CA PHE A 237 0.74 -12.56 -16.23
C PHE A 237 0.57 -13.31 -14.89
N LEU A 238 1.50 -14.21 -14.56
CA LEU A 238 1.48 -14.97 -13.31
C LEU A 238 2.45 -14.40 -12.27
N ASN A 239 3.61 -13.91 -12.71
CA ASN A 239 4.75 -13.62 -11.82
C ASN A 239 5.44 -12.27 -12.12
N GLY A 240 4.85 -11.44 -12.98
CA GLY A 240 5.33 -10.09 -13.28
C GLY A 240 4.93 -9.06 -12.24
N CYS A 241 4.97 -7.77 -12.61
CA CYS A 241 4.51 -6.65 -11.78
C CYS A 241 2.98 -6.55 -11.65
N ASN A 242 2.22 -7.10 -12.61
CA ASN A 242 0.75 -7.04 -12.62
C ASN A 242 0.07 -8.43 -12.69
N PRO A 243 0.34 -9.34 -11.74
CA PRO A 243 -0.10 -10.72 -11.82
C PRO A 243 -1.58 -10.91 -11.40
N VAL A 244 -2.48 -10.00 -11.81
CA VAL A 244 -3.87 -9.94 -11.33
C VAL A 244 -4.92 -9.91 -12.44
N ILE A 245 -4.51 -9.83 -13.71
CA ILE A 245 -5.43 -9.71 -14.86
C ILE A 245 -5.91 -11.06 -15.36
N ILE A 246 -5.02 -12.04 -15.45
CA ILE A 246 -5.30 -13.33 -16.07
C ILE A 246 -6.43 -14.07 -15.34
N LYS A 247 -7.40 -14.56 -16.11
CA LYS A 247 -8.50 -15.39 -15.62
C LYS A 247 -8.69 -16.62 -16.51
N LYS A 248 -9.20 -17.71 -15.95
CA LYS A 248 -9.58 -18.91 -16.69
C LYS A 248 -10.72 -18.56 -17.66
N CYS A 249 -10.57 -18.94 -18.91
CA CYS A 249 -11.58 -18.71 -19.94
C CYS A 249 -12.55 -19.88 -19.96
N THR A 250 -13.80 -19.65 -19.55
CA THR A 250 -14.87 -20.68 -19.59
C THR A 250 -15.72 -20.58 -20.85
N LYS A 251 -15.72 -19.43 -21.51
CA LYS A 251 -16.38 -19.16 -22.79
C LYS A 251 -15.66 -17.99 -23.47
N LEU A 252 -15.42 -18.09 -24.78
CA LEU A 252 -14.89 -16.98 -25.56
C LEU A 252 -15.89 -15.81 -25.62
N PRO A 253 -15.45 -14.56 -25.40
CA PRO A 253 -16.29 -13.40 -25.63
C PRO A 253 -16.70 -13.28 -27.09
N GLU A 254 -17.96 -12.91 -27.37
CA GLU A 254 -18.45 -12.72 -28.75
C GLU A 254 -17.68 -11.62 -29.50
N LYS A 255 -17.17 -10.63 -28.75
CA LYS A 255 -16.30 -9.56 -29.24
C LYS A 255 -14.88 -10.02 -29.62
N PHE A 256 -14.55 -11.29 -29.43
CA PHE A 256 -13.25 -11.88 -29.72
C PHE A 256 -13.41 -13.20 -30.51
N PRO A 257 -13.72 -13.12 -31.82
CA PRO A 257 -14.12 -14.26 -32.64
C PRO A 257 -12.91 -15.12 -33.08
N VAL A 258 -12.14 -15.64 -32.13
CA VAL A 258 -11.06 -16.60 -32.38
C VAL A 258 -11.66 -17.94 -32.77
N THR A 259 -11.24 -18.50 -33.91
CA THR A 259 -11.68 -19.83 -34.36
C THR A 259 -10.66 -20.91 -34.02
N HIS A 260 -11.08 -22.18 -34.09
CA HIS A 260 -10.16 -23.30 -33.89
C HIS A 260 -9.04 -23.30 -34.93
N GLU A 261 -9.36 -23.03 -36.20
CA GLU A 261 -8.40 -23.05 -37.31
C GLU A 261 -7.25 -22.06 -37.05
N MET A 262 -7.59 -20.86 -36.54
CA MET A 262 -6.61 -19.81 -36.23
C MET A 262 -5.55 -20.25 -35.22
N VAL A 263 -5.95 -21.03 -34.21
CA VAL A 263 -5.07 -21.38 -33.08
C VAL A 263 -4.66 -22.85 -33.04
N SER A 264 -5.14 -23.66 -33.97
CA SER A 264 -4.91 -25.11 -34.06
C SER A 264 -3.43 -25.49 -33.93
N VAL A 265 -2.54 -24.72 -34.56
CA VAL A 265 -1.09 -24.93 -34.52
C VAL A 265 -0.45 -24.64 -33.15
N SER A 266 -1.14 -23.93 -32.27
CA SER A 266 -0.68 -23.60 -30.91
C SER A 266 -1.19 -24.59 -29.86
N LEU A 267 -2.15 -25.44 -30.19
CA LEU A 267 -2.71 -26.46 -29.30
C LEU A 267 -1.85 -27.73 -29.37
N GLU A 268 -1.59 -28.37 -28.21
CA GLU A 268 -0.62 -29.47 -28.10
C GLU A 268 -1.27 -30.84 -27.83
N ARG A 269 -2.59 -30.91 -27.64
CA ARG A 269 -3.28 -32.11 -27.11
C ARG A 269 -4.23 -32.79 -28.09
N ASP A 270 -4.15 -32.46 -29.38
CA ASP A 270 -5.09 -32.94 -30.41
C ASP A 270 -6.56 -32.68 -30.03
N MET A 271 -6.81 -31.55 -29.37
CA MET A 271 -8.12 -31.07 -28.94
C MET A 271 -8.52 -29.84 -29.75
N THR A 272 -9.81 -29.69 -30.01
CA THR A 272 -10.37 -28.45 -30.53
C THR A 272 -10.24 -27.31 -29.52
N LEU A 273 -10.37 -26.06 -29.98
CA LEU A 273 -10.32 -24.89 -29.08
C LEU A 273 -11.42 -24.98 -28.00
N GLN A 274 -12.61 -25.46 -28.36
CA GLN A 274 -13.73 -25.63 -27.44
C GLN A 274 -13.43 -26.70 -26.37
N GLU A 275 -12.85 -27.83 -26.78
CA GLU A 275 -12.45 -28.87 -25.83
C GLU A 275 -11.33 -28.39 -24.88
N GLU A 276 -10.38 -27.57 -25.35
CA GLU A 276 -9.34 -26.97 -24.50
C GLU A 276 -9.91 -25.95 -23.50
N ILE A 277 -10.96 -25.22 -23.88
CA ILE A 277 -11.72 -24.35 -22.97
C ILE A 277 -12.42 -25.18 -21.89
N GLU A 278 -13.14 -26.24 -22.29
CA GLU A 278 -13.86 -27.13 -21.38
C GLU A 278 -12.92 -27.87 -20.42
N ALA A 279 -11.73 -28.24 -20.89
CA ALA A 279 -10.67 -28.82 -20.06
C ALA A 279 -9.95 -27.79 -19.16
N GLY A 280 -10.26 -26.50 -19.27
CA GLY A 280 -9.68 -25.45 -18.43
C GLY A 280 -8.23 -25.10 -18.76
N ASN A 281 -7.79 -25.35 -20.00
CA ASN A 281 -6.44 -25.04 -20.48
C ASN A 281 -6.33 -23.66 -21.14
N ILE A 282 -7.45 -22.97 -21.37
CA ILE A 282 -7.48 -21.63 -21.97
C ILE A 282 -7.71 -20.56 -20.91
N TYR A 283 -6.96 -19.48 -21.02
CA TYR A 283 -6.98 -18.31 -20.16
C TYR A 283 -7.13 -17.05 -21.00
N ILE A 284 -7.58 -15.96 -20.39
CA ILE A 284 -7.83 -14.70 -21.07
C ILE A 284 -7.41 -13.52 -20.21
N ALA A 285 -6.83 -12.51 -20.85
CA ALA A 285 -6.61 -11.18 -20.30
C ALA A 285 -7.35 -10.17 -21.17
N ASP A 286 -8.33 -9.47 -20.58
CA ASP A 286 -9.20 -8.52 -21.29
C ASP A 286 -9.06 -7.14 -20.66
N TYR A 287 -8.56 -6.18 -21.45
CA TYR A 287 -8.31 -4.81 -21.02
C TYR A 287 -9.43 -3.85 -21.44
N GLU A 288 -10.68 -4.33 -21.50
CA GLU A 288 -11.88 -3.54 -21.80
C GLU A 288 -11.98 -2.23 -21.01
N VAL A 289 -11.47 -2.19 -19.77
CA VAL A 289 -11.47 -0.97 -18.94
C VAL A 289 -10.72 0.21 -19.59
N LEU A 290 -9.78 -0.05 -20.49
CA LEU A 290 -9.03 0.95 -21.26
C LEU A 290 -9.78 1.46 -22.50
N ASP A 291 -10.86 0.80 -22.91
CA ASP A 291 -11.61 1.19 -24.10
C ASP A 291 -12.21 2.59 -23.93
N GLY A 292 -12.07 3.45 -24.93
CA GLY A 292 -12.54 4.83 -24.88
C GLY A 292 -11.85 5.73 -23.83
N ILE A 293 -10.72 5.33 -23.25
CA ILE A 293 -9.88 6.22 -22.44
C ILE A 293 -9.14 7.19 -23.36
N SER A 294 -9.13 8.47 -22.99
CA SER A 294 -8.46 9.52 -23.77
C SER A 294 -6.94 9.38 -23.65
N PRO A 295 -6.19 9.33 -24.76
CA PRO A 295 -4.73 9.34 -24.73
C PRO A 295 -4.21 10.74 -24.36
N ASN A 296 -2.99 10.77 -23.85
CA ASN A 296 -2.30 11.98 -23.45
C ASN A 296 -2.04 12.90 -24.66
N SER A 297 -2.51 14.14 -24.55
CA SER A 297 -2.39 15.19 -25.56
C SER A 297 -1.70 16.45 -25.04
N THR A 298 -0.99 16.35 -23.91
CA THR A 298 -0.29 17.48 -23.28
C THR A 298 0.91 17.98 -24.09
N ASP A 299 1.55 17.12 -24.89
CA ASP A 299 2.58 17.49 -25.87
C ASP A 299 1.97 17.59 -27.28
N PRO A 300 1.76 18.80 -27.83
CA PRO A 300 1.18 18.96 -29.17
C PRO A 300 2.09 18.46 -30.30
N CYS A 301 3.37 18.24 -30.04
CA CYS A 301 4.34 17.74 -31.01
C CYS A 301 4.36 16.20 -31.08
N THR A 302 3.71 15.51 -30.13
CA THR A 302 3.73 14.05 -30.02
C THR A 302 2.33 13.49 -29.81
N LEU A 303 1.81 12.80 -30.83
CA LEU A 303 0.57 12.03 -30.70
C LEU A 303 0.84 10.73 -29.94
N GLN A 304 0.15 10.55 -28.81
CA GLN A 304 0.16 9.30 -28.04
C GLN A 304 -1.12 8.50 -28.28
N TYR A 305 -1.06 7.20 -28.02
CA TYR A 305 -2.11 6.25 -28.36
C TYR A 305 -2.30 5.23 -27.24
N LEU A 306 -3.53 4.72 -27.13
CA LEU A 306 -3.90 3.65 -26.21
C LEU A 306 -4.59 2.53 -26.98
N ALA A 307 -4.45 1.30 -26.47
CA ALA A 307 -5.17 0.13 -26.95
C ALA A 307 -5.97 -0.49 -25.80
N ALA A 308 -6.99 -1.26 -26.13
CA ALA A 308 -7.78 -2.04 -25.17
C ALA A 308 -7.81 -3.51 -25.62
N PRO A 309 -6.67 -4.21 -25.53
CA PRO A 309 -6.53 -5.52 -26.14
C PRO A 309 -7.25 -6.64 -25.39
N ILE A 310 -7.52 -7.71 -26.13
CA ILE A 310 -7.94 -9.01 -25.61
C ILE A 310 -6.86 -10.04 -26.00
N CYS A 311 -6.29 -10.72 -25.02
CA CYS A 311 -5.23 -11.71 -25.20
C CYS A 311 -5.72 -13.09 -24.76
N LEU A 312 -5.71 -14.06 -25.67
CA LEU A 312 -5.96 -15.47 -25.37
C LEU A 312 -4.65 -16.17 -25.04
N LEU A 313 -4.63 -16.94 -23.96
CA LEU A 313 -3.46 -17.69 -23.54
C LEU A 313 -3.81 -19.17 -23.34
N TYR A 314 -2.82 -20.03 -23.59
CA TYR A 314 -2.95 -21.48 -23.53
C TYR A 314 -1.95 -22.07 -22.53
N LYS A 315 -2.43 -23.02 -21.73
CA LYS A 315 -1.61 -23.85 -20.84
C LYS A 315 -1.12 -25.09 -21.58
N THR A 316 0.17 -25.08 -21.91
CA THR A 316 0.85 -26.20 -22.57
C THR A 316 0.86 -27.47 -21.73
N ALA A 317 1.19 -28.62 -22.34
CA ALA A 317 1.38 -29.89 -21.64
C ALA A 317 2.48 -29.81 -20.57
N ARG A 318 3.39 -28.84 -20.69
CA ARG A 318 4.46 -28.55 -19.73
C ARG A 318 4.07 -27.47 -18.69
N ASN A 319 2.78 -27.14 -18.58
CA ASN A 319 2.24 -26.14 -17.66
C ASN A 319 2.86 -24.74 -17.82
N LYS A 320 3.21 -24.37 -19.06
CA LYS A 320 3.58 -22.99 -19.41
C LYS A 320 2.36 -22.28 -19.98
N ILE A 321 2.20 -21.00 -19.64
CA ILE A 321 1.20 -20.13 -20.24
C ILE A 321 1.83 -19.43 -21.45
N LEU A 322 1.25 -19.60 -22.63
CA LEU A 322 1.70 -18.99 -23.88
C LEU A 322 0.55 -18.19 -24.52
N PRO A 323 0.79 -16.98 -25.05
CA PRO A 323 -0.19 -16.28 -25.89
C PRO A 323 -0.45 -17.01 -27.21
N ILE A 324 -1.71 -17.12 -27.62
CA ILE A 324 -2.12 -17.79 -28.88
C ILE A 324 -2.95 -16.92 -29.81
N ALA A 325 -3.54 -15.83 -29.31
CA ALA A 325 -4.28 -14.86 -30.13
C ALA A 325 -4.36 -13.50 -29.42
N ILE A 326 -4.24 -12.40 -30.17
CA ILE A 326 -4.36 -11.03 -29.65
C ILE A 326 -5.22 -10.19 -30.58
N GLN A 327 -6.26 -9.55 -30.06
CA GLN A 327 -7.01 -8.48 -30.74
C GLN A 327 -6.73 -7.16 -30.01
N LEU A 328 -6.39 -6.07 -30.73
CA LEU A 328 -5.90 -4.84 -30.08
C LEU A 328 -7.01 -3.88 -29.64
N GLY A 329 -8.17 -3.93 -30.29
CA GLY A 329 -9.38 -3.21 -29.89
C GLY A 329 -10.50 -4.13 -29.42
N GLN A 330 -11.52 -3.56 -28.79
CA GLN A 330 -12.65 -4.31 -28.25
C GLN A 330 -13.70 -4.70 -29.31
N THR A 331 -13.79 -3.98 -30.43
CA THR A 331 -14.76 -4.27 -31.50
C THR A 331 -14.07 -4.99 -32.66
N PRO A 332 -14.47 -6.21 -33.03
CA PRO A 332 -13.85 -6.93 -34.13
C PRO A 332 -14.16 -6.26 -35.48
N GLY A 333 -13.21 -6.30 -36.41
CA GLY A 333 -13.40 -5.70 -37.73
C GLY A 333 -12.16 -5.84 -38.61
N LYS A 334 -12.28 -5.44 -39.89
CA LYS A 334 -11.17 -5.51 -40.85
C LYS A 334 -9.95 -4.69 -40.39
N ASP A 335 -10.20 -3.58 -39.71
CA ASP A 335 -9.16 -2.68 -39.19
C ASP A 335 -8.69 -3.04 -37.76
N ASN A 336 -9.22 -4.12 -37.19
CA ASN A 336 -8.83 -4.66 -35.89
C ASN A 336 -8.65 -6.19 -36.00
N PRO A 337 -7.59 -6.64 -36.69
CA PRO A 337 -7.35 -8.06 -36.90
C PRO A 337 -7.00 -8.78 -35.58
N ILE A 338 -7.16 -10.09 -35.60
CA ILE A 338 -6.64 -10.98 -34.55
C ILE A 338 -5.26 -11.44 -34.98
N PHE A 339 -4.23 -11.00 -34.27
CA PHE A 339 -2.85 -11.39 -34.47
C PHE A 339 -2.56 -12.76 -33.85
N LEU A 340 -1.75 -13.55 -34.53
CA LEU A 340 -1.40 -14.92 -34.17
C LEU A 340 0.12 -15.11 -34.10
N PRO A 341 0.63 -16.08 -33.32
CA PRO A 341 2.06 -16.43 -33.31
C PRO A 341 2.64 -16.83 -34.67
N THR A 342 1.78 -17.21 -35.62
CA THR A 342 2.12 -17.59 -37.00
C THR A 342 2.24 -16.42 -37.97
N ASP A 343 1.83 -15.21 -37.55
CA ASP A 343 1.94 -14.03 -38.40
C ASP A 343 3.40 -13.60 -38.58
N GLY A 344 3.63 -12.54 -39.33
CA GLY A 344 4.95 -11.96 -39.49
C GLY A 344 5.60 -11.70 -38.13
N GLN A 345 6.91 -11.97 -38.03
CA GLN A 345 7.66 -11.87 -36.77
C GLN A 345 7.40 -10.54 -36.02
N TYR A 346 7.35 -9.43 -36.75
CA TYR A 346 7.14 -8.10 -36.17
C TYR A 346 5.66 -7.79 -35.91
N ASP A 347 4.72 -8.39 -36.64
CA ASP A 347 3.29 -8.21 -36.40
C ASP A 347 2.92 -8.83 -35.04
N TRP A 348 3.35 -10.07 -34.82
CA TRP A 348 3.16 -10.75 -33.55
C TRP A 348 3.88 -10.05 -32.38
N LEU A 349 5.12 -9.62 -32.61
CA LEU A 349 5.89 -8.91 -31.60
C LEU A 349 5.22 -7.58 -31.22
N LEU A 350 4.73 -6.81 -32.21
CA LEU A 350 4.06 -5.55 -31.98
C LEU A 350 2.71 -5.74 -31.25
N ALA A 351 1.95 -6.77 -31.59
CA ALA A 351 0.71 -7.09 -30.88
C ALA A 351 0.98 -7.37 -29.39
N LYS A 352 2.03 -8.15 -29.07
CA LYS A 352 2.46 -8.38 -27.68
C LYS A 352 2.91 -7.09 -26.98
N ILE A 353 3.66 -6.23 -27.67
CA ILE A 353 4.09 -4.92 -27.14
C ILE A 353 2.88 -4.08 -26.72
N TRP A 354 1.83 -4.01 -27.55
CA TRP A 354 0.60 -3.29 -27.22
C TRP A 354 -0.13 -3.89 -26.01
N VAL A 355 -0.14 -5.21 -25.85
CA VAL A 355 -0.67 -5.85 -24.64
C VAL A 355 0.16 -5.48 -23.40
N ARG A 356 1.49 -5.45 -23.49
CA ARG A 356 2.33 -4.99 -22.37
C ARG A 356 2.09 -3.52 -22.04
N SER A 357 1.85 -2.67 -23.03
CA SER A 357 1.46 -1.26 -22.83
C SER A 357 0.12 -1.13 -22.10
N ALA A 358 -0.89 -1.88 -22.52
CA ALA A 358 -2.18 -1.91 -21.84
C ALA A 358 -2.06 -2.44 -20.40
N ASP A 359 -1.29 -3.52 -20.20
CA ASP A 359 -1.00 -4.07 -18.87
C ASP A 359 -0.34 -3.05 -17.96
N PHE A 360 0.60 -2.27 -18.50
CA PHE A 360 1.29 -1.21 -17.80
C PHE A 360 0.33 -0.10 -17.33
N HIS A 361 -0.53 0.41 -18.22
CA HIS A 361 -1.48 1.46 -17.86
C HIS A 361 -2.51 0.98 -16.82
N HIS A 362 -2.99 -0.26 -16.97
CA HIS A 362 -3.84 -0.88 -15.96
C HIS A 362 -3.10 -1.05 -14.63
N HIS A 363 -1.86 -1.54 -14.66
CA HIS A 363 -1.03 -1.75 -13.49
C HIS A 363 -0.85 -0.46 -12.70
N GLN A 364 -0.31 0.60 -13.32
CA GLN A 364 0.00 1.84 -12.62
C GLN A 364 -1.24 2.50 -12.03
N THR A 365 -2.32 2.56 -12.80
CA THR A 365 -3.50 3.35 -12.43
C THR A 365 -4.48 2.56 -11.56
N ILE A 366 -4.73 1.29 -11.88
CA ILE A 366 -5.75 0.49 -11.20
C ILE A 366 -5.11 -0.38 -10.13
N THR A 367 -4.20 -1.27 -10.52
CA THR A 367 -3.64 -2.27 -9.60
C THR A 367 -2.81 -1.62 -8.50
N HIS A 368 -2.01 -0.61 -8.85
CA HIS A 368 -1.10 0.07 -7.96
C HIS A 368 -1.79 1.27 -7.28
N LEU A 369 -2.10 2.34 -8.00
CA LEU A 369 -2.68 3.56 -7.42
C LEU A 369 -4.05 3.31 -6.75
N LEU A 370 -5.08 2.89 -7.49
CA LEU A 370 -6.42 2.74 -6.92
C LEU A 370 -6.46 1.64 -5.85
N ARG A 371 -6.05 0.42 -6.19
CA ARG A 371 -6.31 -0.78 -5.36
C ARG A 371 -5.35 -0.97 -4.20
N THR A 372 -4.29 -0.16 -4.08
CA THR A 372 -3.42 -0.16 -2.89
C THR A 372 -3.37 1.24 -2.26
N HIS A 373 -2.80 2.23 -2.94
CA HIS A 373 -2.65 3.58 -2.38
C HIS A 373 -3.96 4.21 -1.92
N LEU A 374 -4.93 4.40 -2.83
CA LEU A 374 -6.15 5.15 -2.52
C LEU A 374 -7.04 4.41 -1.51
N ILE A 375 -7.15 3.08 -1.64
CA ILE A 375 -7.96 2.28 -0.72
C ILE A 375 -7.33 2.15 0.66
N THR A 376 -6.00 2.03 0.78
CA THR A 376 -5.36 2.09 2.10
C THR A 376 -5.52 3.47 2.74
N GLU A 377 -5.51 4.56 1.97
CA GLU A 377 -5.80 5.90 2.48
C GLU A 377 -7.23 6.03 3.02
N VAL A 378 -8.23 5.45 2.34
CA VAL A 378 -9.60 5.39 2.84
C VAL A 378 -9.65 4.70 4.22
N PHE A 379 -9.00 3.55 4.37
CA PHE A 379 -8.94 2.87 5.68
C PHE A 379 -8.20 3.73 6.72
N ALA A 380 -7.11 4.39 6.36
CA ALA A 380 -6.33 5.23 7.26
C ALA A 380 -7.14 6.42 7.81
N ILE A 381 -7.84 7.14 6.94
CA ILE A 381 -8.63 8.31 7.32
C ILE A 381 -9.79 7.89 8.24
N ALA A 382 -10.53 6.83 7.88
CA ALA A 382 -11.60 6.29 8.73
C ALA A 382 -11.06 5.83 10.09
N MET A 383 -9.90 5.16 10.13
CA MET A 383 -9.26 4.74 11.38
C MET A 383 -8.95 5.95 12.27
N TYR A 384 -8.31 6.99 11.74
CA TYR A 384 -8.03 8.21 12.50
C TYR A 384 -9.31 8.89 12.98
N ARG A 385 -10.38 8.91 12.19
CA ARG A 385 -11.62 9.60 12.54
C ARG A 385 -12.48 8.88 13.57
N GLN A 386 -12.45 7.56 13.60
CA GLN A 386 -13.44 6.77 14.35
C GLN A 386 -12.86 5.92 15.47
N LEU A 387 -11.54 5.69 15.50
CA LEU A 387 -10.90 4.86 16.52
C LEU A 387 -9.95 5.72 17.39
N PRO A 388 -10.15 5.81 18.71
CA PRO A 388 -9.24 6.50 19.62
C PRO A 388 -7.92 5.74 19.79
N ALA A 389 -6.85 6.40 20.25
CA ALA A 389 -5.52 5.78 20.37
C ALA A 389 -5.49 4.52 21.27
N VAL A 390 -6.41 4.45 22.23
CA VAL A 390 -6.53 3.34 23.18
C VAL A 390 -7.22 2.12 22.57
N HIS A 391 -7.90 2.25 21.44
CA HIS A 391 -8.66 1.16 20.83
C HIS A 391 -7.73 0.07 20.25
N PRO A 392 -7.97 -1.24 20.48
CA PRO A 392 -7.10 -2.31 20.00
C PRO A 392 -6.94 -2.30 18.47
N VAL A 393 -8.01 -2.01 17.72
CA VAL A 393 -7.92 -1.91 16.25
C VAL A 393 -7.09 -0.70 15.79
N TYR A 394 -7.10 0.43 16.50
CA TYR A 394 -6.19 1.54 16.20
C TYR A 394 -4.72 1.11 16.38
N LYS A 395 -4.42 0.47 17.53
CA LYS A 395 -3.08 -0.03 17.85
C LYS A 395 -2.60 -1.08 16.84
N LEU A 396 -3.51 -1.93 16.35
CA LEU A 396 -3.23 -2.92 15.31
C LEU A 396 -2.93 -2.27 13.96
N LEU A 397 -3.75 -1.31 13.52
CA LEU A 397 -3.68 -0.78 12.15
C LEU A 397 -2.66 0.34 11.96
N THR A 398 -2.30 1.09 13.01
CA THR A 398 -1.41 2.25 12.89
C THR A 398 -0.05 1.95 12.23
N PRO A 399 0.62 0.79 12.46
CA PRO A 399 1.86 0.47 11.74
C PRO A 399 1.65 0.21 10.25
N HIS A 400 0.44 -0.19 9.85
CA HIS A 400 0.08 -0.56 8.48
C HIS A 400 -0.44 0.60 7.63
N ILE A 401 -0.69 1.75 8.23
CA ILE A 401 -1.12 2.97 7.53
C ILE A 401 -0.10 4.10 7.61
N ARG A 402 1.05 3.85 8.26
CA ARG A 402 2.15 4.80 8.42
C ARG A 402 2.57 5.36 7.06
N PHE A 403 2.54 6.68 6.95
CA PHE A 403 2.88 7.47 5.75
C PHE A 403 1.99 7.32 4.52
N THR A 404 0.95 6.45 4.51
CA THR A 404 0.06 6.30 3.36
C THR A 404 -0.59 7.62 2.94
N ILE A 405 -1.14 8.37 3.90
CA ILE A 405 -1.76 9.67 3.60
C ILE A 405 -0.71 10.69 3.10
N ALA A 406 0.50 10.65 3.65
CA ALA A 406 1.59 11.54 3.28
C ALA A 406 2.05 11.33 1.83
N ILE A 407 2.31 10.06 1.44
CA ILE A 407 2.75 9.72 0.08
C ILE A 407 1.65 10.02 -0.95
N ASN A 408 0.40 9.72 -0.64
CA ASN A 408 -0.72 9.98 -1.55
C ASN A 408 -0.96 11.49 -1.72
N THR A 409 -0.78 12.28 -0.66
CA THR A 409 -0.85 13.75 -0.76
C THR A 409 0.26 14.30 -1.63
N LYS A 410 1.50 13.82 -1.47
CA LYS A 410 2.61 14.16 -2.38
C LYS A 410 2.32 13.73 -3.83
N ALA A 411 1.71 12.57 -4.04
CA ALA A 411 1.35 12.09 -5.38
C ALA A 411 0.30 13.00 -6.04
N ARG A 412 -0.75 13.39 -5.31
CA ARG A 412 -1.73 14.38 -5.78
C ARG A 412 -1.14 15.77 -5.98
N GLU A 413 -0.08 16.12 -5.26
CA GLU A 413 0.60 17.42 -5.39
C GLU A 413 1.55 17.49 -6.58
N GLN A 414 2.25 16.38 -6.91
CA GLN A 414 3.42 16.41 -7.82
C GLN A 414 3.39 15.36 -8.95
N LEU A 415 2.72 14.23 -8.75
CA LEU A 415 2.80 13.08 -9.65
C LEU A 415 1.60 13.03 -10.61
N ILE A 416 0.40 12.89 -10.06
CA ILE A 416 -0.86 12.66 -10.80
C ILE A 416 -1.74 13.92 -10.91
N CYS A 417 -1.24 15.07 -10.47
CA CYS A 417 -1.90 16.35 -10.75
C CYS A 417 -1.85 16.69 -12.24
N GLU A 418 -2.70 17.62 -12.65
CA GLU A 418 -2.61 18.26 -13.96
C GLU A 418 -1.19 18.83 -14.16
N CYS A 419 -0.55 18.49 -15.29
CA CYS A 419 0.84 18.84 -15.59
C CYS A 419 1.88 18.24 -14.62
N GLY A 420 1.52 17.18 -13.90
CA GLY A 420 2.40 16.44 -13.00
C GLY A 420 3.47 15.62 -13.73
N ILE A 421 4.32 14.92 -12.95
CA ILE A 421 5.37 14.04 -13.52
C ILE A 421 4.77 12.93 -14.38
N PHE A 422 3.60 12.40 -14.00
CA PHE A 422 2.94 11.29 -14.71
C PHE A 422 2.65 11.64 -16.18
N ASP A 423 2.25 12.88 -16.45
CA ASP A 423 1.90 13.38 -17.79
C ASP A 423 3.10 13.41 -18.76
N LYS A 424 4.34 13.32 -18.26
CA LYS A 424 5.55 13.43 -19.09
C LYS A 424 5.91 12.14 -19.83
N ALA A 425 5.47 10.98 -19.35
CA ALA A 425 5.89 9.67 -19.88
C ALA A 425 4.72 8.69 -20.11
N ASN A 426 3.52 8.99 -19.59
CA ASN A 426 2.38 8.08 -19.68
C ASN A 426 1.38 8.48 -20.76
N ALA A 427 0.98 7.51 -21.59
CA ALA A 427 -0.11 7.68 -22.55
C ALA A 427 -1.49 7.89 -21.91
N THR A 428 -1.66 7.55 -20.62
CA THR A 428 -2.86 7.89 -19.85
C THR A 428 -2.73 9.23 -19.10
N GLY A 429 -1.62 9.96 -19.25
CA GLY A 429 -1.47 11.33 -18.77
C GLY A 429 -2.50 12.30 -19.36
N GLY A 430 -2.62 13.49 -18.80
CA GLY A 430 -3.54 14.54 -19.27
C GLY A 430 -5.03 14.25 -18.98
N GLY A 431 -5.32 13.34 -18.04
CA GLY A 431 -6.67 13.01 -17.58
C GLY A 431 -7.18 11.61 -17.93
N GLY A 432 -6.51 10.87 -18.83
CA GLY A 432 -6.89 9.48 -19.15
C GLY A 432 -6.86 8.55 -17.93
N HIS A 433 -5.88 8.71 -17.05
CA HIS A 433 -5.76 7.97 -15.79
C HIS A 433 -6.89 8.31 -14.80
N VAL A 434 -7.40 9.55 -14.81
CA VAL A 434 -8.58 9.96 -14.01
C VAL A 434 -9.81 9.22 -14.52
N GLN A 435 -10.06 9.20 -15.83
CA GLN A 435 -11.14 8.45 -16.45
C GLN A 435 -11.05 6.94 -16.13
N LEU A 436 -9.82 6.41 -16.13
CA LEU A 436 -9.56 5.01 -15.86
C LEU A 436 -9.89 4.63 -14.41
N VAL A 437 -9.53 5.46 -13.43
CA VAL A 437 -9.95 5.28 -12.03
C VAL A 437 -11.47 5.35 -11.90
N GLN A 438 -12.12 6.36 -12.51
CA GLN A 438 -13.58 6.50 -12.49
C GLN A 438 -14.31 5.26 -13.03
N LYS A 439 -13.77 4.62 -14.07
CA LYS A 439 -14.31 3.35 -14.58
C LYS A 439 -14.05 2.19 -13.62
N ALA A 440 -12.83 2.09 -13.08
CA ALA A 440 -12.42 0.98 -12.23
C ALA A 440 -13.13 0.95 -10.87
N VAL A 441 -13.41 2.12 -10.28
CA VAL A 441 -14.12 2.24 -8.99
C VAL A 441 -15.50 1.60 -9.03
N LYS A 442 -16.20 1.65 -10.17
CA LYS A 442 -17.53 1.04 -10.35
C LYS A 442 -17.54 -0.48 -10.18
N ASN A 443 -16.40 -1.14 -10.39
CA ASN A 443 -16.23 -2.59 -10.26
C ASN A 443 -15.44 -2.97 -8.99
N LEU A 444 -15.11 -2.00 -8.14
CA LEU A 444 -14.34 -2.25 -6.93
C LEU A 444 -15.26 -2.71 -5.80
N THR A 445 -15.19 -3.99 -5.47
CA THR A 445 -15.90 -4.57 -4.33
C THR A 445 -14.94 -4.90 -3.19
N PHE A 446 -15.46 -4.95 -1.96
CA PHE A 446 -14.68 -5.40 -0.81
C PHE A 446 -14.16 -6.82 -1.00
N ARG A 447 -14.99 -7.72 -1.55
CA ARG A 447 -14.60 -9.10 -1.89
C ARG A 447 -13.47 -9.18 -2.91
N SER A 448 -13.36 -8.20 -3.82
CA SER A 448 -12.22 -8.13 -4.75
C SER A 448 -10.89 -7.82 -4.05
N LEU A 449 -10.93 -7.29 -2.81
CA LEU A 449 -9.74 -7.04 -1.98
C LEU A 449 -9.42 -8.24 -1.07
N CYS A 450 -10.37 -9.14 -0.84
CA CYS A 450 -10.13 -10.42 -0.18
C CYS A 450 -9.31 -11.32 -1.10
N PHE A 451 -8.03 -11.54 -0.78
CA PHE A 451 -7.10 -12.22 -1.68
C PHE A 451 -7.57 -13.62 -2.13
N PRO A 452 -8.01 -14.54 -1.23
CA PRO A 452 -8.57 -15.83 -1.64
C PRO A 452 -9.76 -15.71 -2.60
N ASP A 453 -10.68 -14.81 -2.31
CA ASP A 453 -11.89 -14.59 -3.10
C ASP A 453 -11.54 -14.05 -4.49
N ALA A 454 -10.61 -13.09 -4.56
CA ALA A 454 -10.15 -12.51 -5.81
C ALA A 454 -9.44 -13.52 -6.73
N ILE A 455 -8.62 -14.41 -6.17
CA ILE A 455 -7.97 -15.49 -6.93
C ILE A 455 -9.02 -16.48 -7.44
N LYS A 456 -9.94 -16.91 -6.58
CA LYS A 456 -11.01 -17.84 -6.94
C LYS A 456 -11.98 -17.27 -7.98
N ALA A 457 -12.33 -15.99 -7.87
CA ALA A 457 -13.20 -15.29 -8.83
C ALA A 457 -12.63 -15.29 -10.26
N ARG A 458 -11.30 -15.37 -10.41
CA ARG A 458 -10.62 -15.50 -11.70
C ARG A 458 -10.45 -16.96 -12.16
N GLY A 459 -10.82 -17.94 -11.36
CA GLY A 459 -10.68 -19.38 -11.68
C GLY A 459 -9.23 -19.85 -11.75
N VAL A 460 -8.33 -19.20 -11.02
CA VAL A 460 -6.87 -19.44 -11.04
C VAL A 460 -6.33 -19.93 -9.69
N ASP A 461 -7.21 -20.37 -8.79
CA ASP A 461 -6.91 -20.85 -7.44
C ASP A 461 -6.26 -22.25 -7.39
N SER A 462 -6.49 -23.09 -8.40
CA SER A 462 -5.93 -24.45 -8.45
C SER A 462 -4.41 -24.47 -8.64
N LYS A 463 -3.69 -25.01 -7.65
CA LYS A 463 -2.24 -25.24 -7.72
C LYS A 463 -1.85 -26.30 -8.74
N GLU A 464 -2.72 -27.27 -8.96
CA GLU A 464 -2.52 -28.34 -9.93
C GLU A 464 -2.65 -27.79 -11.36
N ASP A 465 -3.61 -26.90 -11.60
CA ASP A 465 -3.83 -26.29 -12.91
C ASP A 465 -2.70 -25.30 -13.26
N LEU A 466 -2.29 -24.46 -12.30
CA LEU A 466 -1.26 -23.43 -12.49
C LEU A 466 -0.12 -23.58 -11.46
N PRO A 467 0.76 -24.58 -11.61
CA PRO A 467 1.81 -24.86 -10.61
C PRO A 467 2.92 -23.81 -10.54
N THR A 468 2.93 -22.85 -11.48
CA THR A 468 3.95 -21.80 -11.58
C THR A 468 3.42 -20.41 -11.25
N TYR A 469 2.23 -20.31 -10.63
CA TYR A 469 1.64 -19.04 -10.22
C TYR A 469 2.09 -18.64 -8.80
N PHE A 470 3.30 -18.09 -8.71
CA PHE A 470 3.98 -17.82 -7.44
C PHE A 470 3.36 -16.67 -6.65
N TYR A 471 2.84 -15.62 -7.32
CA TYR A 471 2.08 -14.56 -6.67
C TYR A 471 0.90 -15.12 -5.87
N ARG A 472 0.14 -16.05 -6.48
CA ARG A 472 -0.95 -16.75 -5.80
C ARG A 472 -0.46 -17.55 -4.60
N ASP A 473 0.53 -18.42 -4.83
CA ASP A 473 0.97 -19.38 -3.83
C ASP A 473 1.54 -18.69 -2.59
N ASP A 474 2.39 -17.70 -2.80
CA ASP A 474 3.01 -16.94 -1.73
C ASP A 474 1.97 -16.02 -1.05
N GLY A 475 1.07 -15.41 -1.84
CA GLY A 475 0.00 -14.56 -1.31
C GLY A 475 -0.96 -15.32 -0.41
N TYR A 476 -1.29 -16.59 -0.69
CA TYR A 476 -2.09 -17.43 0.23
C TYR A 476 -1.38 -17.66 1.57
N LEU A 477 -0.06 -17.87 1.55
CA LEU A 477 0.72 -18.06 2.76
C LEU A 477 0.76 -16.80 3.62
N VAL A 478 1.01 -15.64 3.00
CA VAL A 478 1.05 -14.35 3.70
C VAL A 478 -0.35 -13.94 4.19
N TRP A 479 -1.39 -14.17 3.38
CA TRP A 479 -2.79 -13.96 3.79
C TRP A 479 -3.15 -14.83 4.99
N GLY A 480 -2.80 -16.12 4.96
CA GLY A 480 -3.06 -17.06 6.07
C GLY A 480 -2.37 -16.64 7.37
N ALA A 481 -1.10 -16.26 7.31
CA ALA A 481 -0.37 -15.75 8.48
C ALA A 481 -0.99 -14.44 9.01
N THR A 482 -1.35 -13.53 8.11
CA THR A 482 -2.00 -12.25 8.47
C THR A 482 -3.37 -12.48 9.12
N LYS A 483 -4.21 -13.33 8.52
CA LYS A 483 -5.53 -13.68 9.07
C LYS A 483 -5.43 -14.36 10.43
N SER A 484 -4.46 -15.26 10.61
CA SER A 484 -4.19 -15.88 11.91
C SER A 484 -3.83 -14.84 12.96
N PHE A 485 -2.90 -13.92 12.65
CA PHE A 485 -2.48 -12.87 13.59
C PHE A 485 -3.63 -11.93 13.95
N VAL A 486 -4.34 -11.42 12.96
CA VAL A 486 -5.48 -10.53 13.16
C VAL A 486 -6.59 -11.22 13.96
N SER A 487 -6.88 -12.49 13.66
CA SER A 487 -7.85 -13.27 14.42
C SER A 487 -7.42 -13.46 15.88
N ASP A 488 -6.14 -13.78 16.15
CA ASP A 488 -5.62 -13.87 17.52
C ASP A 488 -5.84 -12.54 18.27
N VAL A 489 -5.55 -11.38 17.64
CA VAL A 489 -5.77 -10.06 18.22
C VAL A 489 -7.27 -9.79 18.49
N VAL A 490 -8.14 -10.07 17.53
CA VAL A 490 -9.59 -9.91 17.71
C VAL A 490 -10.10 -10.77 18.85
N HIS A 491 -9.64 -12.02 18.99
CA HIS A 491 -10.08 -12.91 20.06
C HIS A 491 -9.53 -12.55 21.44
N ILE A 492 -8.41 -11.83 21.51
CA ILE A 492 -7.88 -11.30 22.79
C ILE A 492 -8.82 -10.23 23.36
N TYR A 493 -9.34 -9.34 22.52
CA TYR A 493 -10.11 -8.17 22.97
C TYR A 493 -11.63 -8.33 22.85
N TYR A 494 -12.13 -9.14 21.92
CA TYR A 494 -13.56 -9.42 21.76
C TYR A 494 -13.89 -10.84 22.25
N THR A 495 -14.62 -10.90 23.36
CA THR A 495 -15.03 -12.15 23.99
C THR A 495 -16.13 -12.88 23.23
N SER A 496 -16.96 -12.15 22.47
CA SER A 496 -18.06 -12.71 21.66
C SER A 496 -18.39 -11.83 20.45
N ASP A 497 -19.28 -12.33 19.60
CA ASP A 497 -19.79 -11.59 18.44
C ASP A 497 -20.67 -10.41 18.86
N GLU A 498 -21.39 -10.54 19.99
CA GLU A 498 -22.15 -9.45 20.60
C GLU A 498 -21.25 -8.30 21.05
N ALA A 499 -20.03 -8.60 21.51
CA ALA A 499 -19.06 -7.56 21.87
C ALA A 499 -18.62 -6.74 20.64
N VAL A 500 -18.54 -7.37 19.46
CA VAL A 500 -18.26 -6.67 18.18
C VAL A 500 -19.45 -5.81 17.77
N GLN A 501 -20.68 -6.33 17.93
CA GLN A 501 -21.91 -5.59 17.60
C GLN A 501 -22.14 -4.39 18.53
N ALA A 502 -21.75 -4.52 19.80
CA ALA A 502 -21.87 -3.46 20.81
C ALA A 502 -20.80 -2.36 20.67
N ASP A 503 -19.73 -2.59 19.91
CA ASP A 503 -18.65 -1.63 19.69
C ASP A 503 -19.05 -0.58 18.67
N GLU A 504 -19.59 0.54 19.16
CA GLU A 504 -20.05 1.66 18.33
C GLU A 504 -18.92 2.31 17.51
N GLU A 505 -17.67 2.25 17.96
CA GLU A 505 -16.52 2.84 17.27
C GLU A 505 -16.13 2.00 16.06
N ILE A 506 -16.15 0.66 16.17
CA ILE A 506 -15.95 -0.23 15.03
C ILE A 506 -17.07 -0.12 14.01
N GLN A 507 -18.33 -0.06 14.45
CA GLN A 507 -19.44 0.14 13.52
C GLN A 507 -19.33 1.50 12.81
N ALA A 508 -18.91 2.56 13.52
CA ALA A 508 -18.66 3.87 12.93
C ALA A 508 -17.50 3.84 11.94
N PHE A 509 -16.39 3.15 12.27
CA PHE A 509 -15.24 2.98 11.39
C PHE A 509 -15.61 2.33 10.05
N ILE A 510 -16.32 1.20 10.09
CA ILE A 510 -16.74 0.46 8.88
C ILE A 510 -17.72 1.29 8.06
N LYS A 511 -18.68 1.95 8.72
CA LYS A 511 -19.60 2.86 8.06
C LYS A 511 -18.89 4.07 7.43
N ASP A 512 -17.86 4.62 8.07
CA ASP A 512 -17.11 5.78 7.55
C ASP A 512 -16.38 5.42 6.24
N VAL A 513 -15.81 4.20 6.17
CA VAL A 513 -15.22 3.66 4.94
C VAL A 513 -16.26 3.54 3.82
N CYS A 514 -17.40 2.92 4.08
CA CYS A 514 -18.42 2.67 3.06
C CYS A 514 -19.12 3.97 2.59
N SER A 515 -19.64 4.75 3.54
CA SER A 515 -20.51 5.89 3.24
C SER A 515 -19.78 7.17 2.87
N PHE A 516 -18.57 7.38 3.39
CA PHE A 516 -17.80 8.59 3.06
C PHE A 516 -16.62 8.23 2.17
N GLY A 517 -15.76 7.29 2.60
CA GLY A 517 -14.60 6.86 1.81
C GLY A 517 -14.95 6.40 0.40
N MET A 518 -15.93 5.50 0.29
CA MET A 518 -16.43 4.94 -0.97
C MET A 518 -17.74 5.59 -1.45
N GLN A 519 -18.16 6.69 -0.81
CA GLN A 519 -19.31 7.53 -1.17
C GLN A 519 -20.64 6.78 -1.41
N ASP A 520 -20.83 5.59 -0.81
CA ASP A 520 -22.00 4.73 -1.09
C ASP A 520 -22.24 4.55 -2.61
N PHE A 521 -21.17 4.49 -3.44
CA PHE A 521 -21.32 4.35 -4.89
C PHE A 521 -22.27 3.21 -5.24
N ASP A 522 -23.15 3.43 -6.22
CA ASP A 522 -23.98 2.36 -6.76
C ASP A 522 -23.05 1.20 -7.17
N HIS A 523 -23.38 -0.02 -6.72
CA HIS A 523 -22.57 -1.25 -6.87
C HIS A 523 -21.39 -1.42 -5.87
N CYS A 524 -21.18 -0.50 -4.93
CA CYS A 524 -20.17 -0.66 -3.88
C CYS A 524 -20.61 -1.70 -2.83
N GLU A 525 -20.02 -2.88 -2.87
CA GLU A 525 -20.31 -3.99 -1.93
C GLU A 525 -19.45 -3.93 -0.65
N PHE A 526 -19.06 -2.73 -0.21
CA PHE A 526 -18.37 -2.59 1.08
C PHE A 526 -19.36 -2.79 2.23
N PRO A 527 -18.99 -3.56 3.28
CA PRO A 527 -19.89 -3.78 4.39
C PRO A 527 -20.14 -2.45 5.12
N LYS A 528 -21.39 -2.26 5.58
CA LYS A 528 -21.79 -1.08 6.39
C LYS A 528 -21.66 -1.32 7.89
N SER A 529 -21.48 -2.58 8.28
CA SER A 529 -21.36 -3.07 9.65
C SER A 529 -20.71 -4.45 9.63
N VAL A 530 -20.08 -4.85 10.73
CA VAL A 530 -19.67 -6.24 10.97
C VAL A 530 -20.34 -6.75 12.24
N LYS A 531 -20.71 -8.02 12.25
CA LYS A 531 -21.54 -8.62 13.31
C LYS A 531 -20.84 -9.73 14.08
N SER A 532 -19.73 -10.23 13.58
CA SER A 532 -18.99 -11.31 14.22
C SER A 532 -17.49 -11.02 14.28
N ARG A 533 -16.81 -11.75 15.16
CA ARG A 533 -15.34 -11.69 15.25
C ARG A 533 -14.66 -12.16 13.98
N GLU A 534 -15.26 -13.13 13.28
CA GLU A 534 -14.74 -13.62 11.99
C GLU A 534 -14.87 -12.55 10.89
N GLU A 535 -16.01 -11.87 10.81
CA GLU A 535 -16.20 -10.75 9.86
C GLU A 535 -15.22 -9.61 10.16
N LEU A 536 -15.04 -9.25 11.44
CA LEU A 536 -14.06 -8.22 11.83
C LEU A 536 -12.63 -8.66 11.51
N ALA A 537 -12.26 -9.91 11.81
CA ALA A 537 -10.92 -10.42 11.53
C ALA A 537 -10.63 -10.44 10.02
N GLU A 538 -11.58 -10.85 9.19
CA GLU A 538 -11.45 -10.78 7.74
C GLU A 538 -11.33 -9.33 7.25
N TYR A 539 -12.16 -8.43 7.80
CA TYR A 539 -12.13 -7.01 7.44
C TYR A 539 -10.76 -6.38 7.69
N LEU A 540 -10.20 -6.62 8.88
CA LEU A 540 -8.89 -6.12 9.27
C LEU A 540 -7.75 -6.83 8.52
N THR A 541 -7.92 -8.11 8.15
CA THR A 541 -6.96 -8.83 7.30
C THR A 541 -6.85 -8.17 5.92
N VAL A 542 -7.97 -7.75 5.31
CA VAL A 542 -7.96 -7.01 4.03
C VAL A 542 -7.11 -5.75 4.14
N ILE A 543 -7.27 -4.97 5.21
CA ILE A 543 -6.53 -3.72 5.41
C ILE A 543 -5.03 -4.01 5.51
N VAL A 544 -4.65 -4.91 6.43
CA VAL A 544 -3.24 -5.24 6.67
C VAL A 544 -2.59 -5.82 5.41
N PHE A 545 -3.24 -6.78 4.74
CA PHE A 545 -2.71 -7.41 3.54
C PHE A 545 -2.61 -6.44 2.35
N THR A 546 -3.61 -5.57 2.16
CA THR A 546 -3.62 -4.58 1.07
C THR A 546 -2.48 -3.57 1.24
N ALA A 547 -2.30 -3.07 2.46
CA ALA A 547 -1.29 -2.06 2.77
C ALA A 547 0.15 -2.60 2.74
N SER A 548 0.32 -3.91 2.91
CA SER A 548 1.62 -4.57 2.99
C SER A 548 1.88 -5.45 1.76
N ALA A 549 1.44 -6.70 1.78
CA ALA A 549 1.76 -7.74 0.83
C ALA A 549 1.31 -7.42 -0.59
N GLN A 550 0.07 -6.95 -0.76
CA GLN A 550 -0.45 -6.60 -2.08
C GLN A 550 0.33 -5.44 -2.70
N HIS A 551 0.54 -4.35 -1.94
CA HIS A 551 1.36 -3.22 -2.37
C HIS A 551 2.77 -3.68 -2.74
N ALA A 552 3.45 -4.45 -1.88
CA ALA A 552 4.79 -4.95 -2.14
C ALA A 552 4.89 -5.77 -3.44
N ALA A 553 3.92 -6.65 -3.67
CA ALA A 553 3.87 -7.52 -4.84
C ALA A 553 3.80 -6.76 -6.17
N VAL A 554 3.05 -5.66 -6.18
CA VAL A 554 2.78 -4.87 -7.40
C VAL A 554 3.69 -3.64 -7.52
N ASN A 555 4.41 -3.27 -6.46
CA ASN A 555 5.30 -2.11 -6.48
C ASN A 555 6.77 -2.48 -6.73
N PHE A 556 7.36 -3.39 -5.96
CA PHE A 556 8.81 -3.65 -6.02
C PHE A 556 9.25 -4.47 -7.25
N GLY A 557 8.30 -4.97 -8.05
CA GLY A 557 8.55 -5.62 -9.33
C GLY A 557 8.70 -4.66 -10.52
N GLN A 558 8.43 -3.36 -10.37
CA GLN A 558 8.40 -2.39 -11.47
C GLN A 558 9.75 -2.31 -12.21
N CYS A 559 10.86 -2.20 -11.49
CA CYS A 559 12.20 -2.09 -12.10
C CYS A 559 12.77 -3.38 -12.68
N THR A 560 12.26 -4.54 -12.25
CA THR A 560 12.79 -5.85 -12.64
C THR A 560 12.05 -6.43 -13.83
N THR A 561 10.75 -6.15 -13.94
CA THR A 561 9.85 -6.74 -14.95
C THR A 561 9.34 -5.73 -15.98
N CYS A 562 9.52 -4.43 -15.74
CA CYS A 562 9.12 -3.37 -16.65
C CYS A 562 10.32 -2.49 -17.05
N PRO A 563 11.26 -2.99 -17.87
CA PRO A 563 12.06 -2.08 -18.67
C PRO A 563 11.08 -1.41 -19.66
N ASP A 564 10.68 -0.16 -19.40
CA ASP A 564 9.77 0.71 -20.19
C ASP A 564 10.15 0.88 -21.69
N THR A 565 11.10 0.09 -22.19
CA THR A 565 11.69 0.22 -23.51
C THR A 565 11.04 -0.65 -24.56
N GLN A 566 9.91 -1.22 -24.15
CA GLN A 566 9.12 -2.15 -24.93
C GLN A 566 7.72 -1.59 -25.20
N LEU A 567 7.45 -0.34 -24.85
CA LEU A 567 6.24 0.38 -25.26
C LEU A 567 6.38 0.82 -26.73
N PRO A 568 5.29 0.90 -27.51
CA PRO A 568 5.36 1.33 -28.90
C PRO A 568 6.10 2.66 -29.04
N SER A 569 6.97 2.78 -30.06
CA SER A 569 7.79 3.98 -30.38
C SER A 569 6.99 5.30 -30.49
N ALA A 570 5.65 5.24 -30.56
CA ALA A 570 4.76 6.39 -30.51
C ALA A 570 4.48 6.92 -29.09
N VAL A 571 4.76 6.15 -28.03
CA VAL A 571 4.44 6.48 -26.63
C VAL A 571 5.68 6.93 -25.84
N THR A 572 6.88 6.44 -26.17
CA THR A 572 8.13 6.77 -25.45
C THR A 572 9.28 7.09 -26.42
N ARG A 573 9.28 8.30 -26.97
CA ARG A 573 10.47 8.88 -27.64
C ARG A 573 11.53 9.23 -26.60
N ALA A 574 12.73 8.63 -26.73
CA ALA A 574 14.01 8.83 -26.01
C ALA A 574 13.98 9.40 -24.57
N SER A 575 12.91 9.16 -23.82
CA SER A 575 12.75 9.64 -22.46
C SER A 575 13.27 8.55 -21.52
N PRO A 576 14.00 8.92 -20.44
CA PRO A 576 14.44 7.93 -19.47
C PRO A 576 13.22 7.21 -18.85
N PRO A 577 13.34 5.92 -18.49
CA PRO A 577 12.23 5.15 -17.94
C PRO A 577 11.86 5.71 -16.57
N ALA A 578 10.84 6.57 -16.58
CA ALA A 578 10.33 7.30 -15.43
C ALA A 578 9.82 6.37 -14.32
N GLU A 579 9.46 5.13 -14.69
CA GLU A 579 8.72 4.19 -13.84
C GLU A 579 9.51 2.91 -13.55
N CYS A 580 10.73 2.78 -14.10
CA CYS A 580 11.82 2.02 -13.48
C CYS A 580 12.37 2.72 -12.22
N LEU A 581 11.73 3.78 -11.75
CA LEU A 581 12.18 4.54 -10.61
C LEU A 581 11.62 4.01 -9.28
N PRO A 582 10.34 3.64 -9.05
CA PRO A 582 9.84 3.24 -7.73
C PRO A 582 10.60 2.10 -7.03
N GLY A 583 10.92 1.02 -7.74
CA GLY A 583 11.69 -0.11 -7.18
C GLY A 583 13.21 0.14 -7.03
N ARG A 584 13.78 1.17 -7.68
CA ARG A 584 15.16 1.64 -7.48
C ARG A 584 15.21 2.86 -6.55
N MET A 585 14.11 3.59 -6.45
CA MET A 585 13.87 4.67 -5.52
C MET A 585 14.01 4.09 -4.13
N THR A 586 13.45 2.93 -3.77
CA THR A 586 13.72 2.30 -2.46
C THR A 586 15.20 2.15 -2.11
N SER A 587 16.09 1.92 -3.08
CA SER A 587 17.56 1.89 -2.87
C SER A 587 18.26 3.26 -2.95
N LEU A 588 17.64 4.26 -3.59
CA LEU A 588 18.19 5.61 -3.83
C LEU A 588 17.55 6.70 -2.95
N LEU A 589 16.45 6.38 -2.30
CA LEU A 589 15.73 7.23 -1.38
C LEU A 589 16.47 7.23 -0.05
N SER A 590 16.58 8.42 0.54
CA SER A 590 16.81 8.53 1.98
C SER A 590 15.51 8.24 2.74
N LEU A 591 14.88 7.10 2.45
CA LEU A 591 13.69 6.66 3.19
C LEU A 591 14.06 6.46 4.65
N PRO A 592 13.14 6.74 5.59
CA PRO A 592 13.27 6.25 6.94
C PRO A 592 13.47 4.71 6.92
N PRO A 593 14.15 4.12 7.91
CA PRO A 593 14.46 2.69 7.92
C PRO A 593 13.20 1.87 7.62
N GLN A 594 13.26 1.02 6.58
CA GLN A 594 12.10 0.24 6.14
C GLN A 594 11.70 -0.74 7.24
N LEU A 595 10.47 -0.63 7.72
CA LEU A 595 9.88 -1.58 8.66
C LEU A 595 9.11 -2.63 7.87
N TYR A 596 9.63 -3.85 7.88
CA TYR A 596 9.01 -5.00 7.20
C TYR A 596 7.87 -5.61 8.04
N LEU A 597 7.05 -6.41 7.40
CA LEU A 597 5.85 -7.01 7.95
C LEU A 597 6.16 -7.76 9.26
N GLY A 598 5.49 -7.37 10.35
CA GLY A 598 5.70 -7.94 11.68
C GLY A 598 6.75 -7.22 12.54
N MET A 599 7.43 -6.20 12.00
CA MET A 599 8.32 -5.32 12.75
C MET A 599 7.54 -4.13 13.32
N TYR A 600 7.31 -4.13 14.64
CA TYR A 600 6.49 -3.13 15.31
C TYR A 600 7.30 -2.46 16.45
N PRO A 601 8.23 -1.54 16.13
CA PRO A 601 9.11 -0.90 17.13
C PRO A 601 8.38 0.14 18.00
N ASP A 602 7.26 0.67 17.52
CA ASP A 602 6.40 1.55 18.29
C ASP A 602 5.40 0.68 19.07
N GLU A 603 5.70 0.46 20.35
CA GLU A 603 4.94 -0.42 21.25
C GLU A 603 3.59 0.18 21.66
N HIS A 604 2.66 0.31 20.70
CA HIS A 604 1.28 0.68 21.00
C HIS A 604 0.56 -0.36 21.87
N PHE A 605 0.91 -1.63 21.70
CA PHE A 605 0.48 -2.75 22.55
C PHE A 605 1.56 -3.07 23.59
N ILE A 606 1.19 -3.01 24.87
CA ILE A 606 2.08 -3.35 25.98
C ILE A 606 1.73 -4.72 26.61
N GLU A 607 0.54 -5.24 26.32
CA GLU A 607 -0.03 -6.41 26.99
C GLU A 607 0.60 -7.72 26.50
N LYS A 608 0.83 -8.65 27.43
CA LYS A 608 1.50 -9.92 27.15
C LYS A 608 0.80 -10.79 26.08
N PRO A 609 -0.53 -11.02 26.11
CA PRO A 609 -1.19 -11.90 25.14
C PRO A 609 -1.02 -11.44 23.69
N VAL A 610 -1.12 -10.14 23.43
CA VAL A 610 -0.95 -9.59 22.08
C VAL A 610 0.52 -9.56 21.66
N LYS A 611 1.46 -9.34 22.59
CA LYS A 611 2.90 -9.50 22.31
C LYS A 611 3.25 -10.94 21.90
N GLU A 612 2.65 -11.94 22.56
CA GLU A 612 2.77 -13.36 22.18
C GLU A 612 2.16 -13.64 20.79
N ALA A 613 1.02 -13.04 20.46
CA ALA A 613 0.43 -13.12 19.12
C ALA A 613 1.35 -12.48 18.04
N MET A 614 1.97 -11.33 18.33
CA MET A 614 2.95 -10.69 17.44
C MET A 614 4.20 -11.57 17.25
N GLU A 615 4.66 -12.27 18.29
CA GLU A 615 5.76 -13.24 18.17
C GLU A 615 5.39 -14.45 17.31
N LYS A 616 4.19 -15.01 17.51
CA LYS A 616 3.66 -16.09 16.68
C LYS A 616 3.59 -15.67 15.22
N PHE A 617 3.10 -14.46 14.95
CA PHE A 617 3.05 -13.91 13.59
C PHE A 617 4.45 -13.82 12.96
N ARG A 618 5.44 -13.27 13.67
CA ARG A 618 6.84 -13.21 13.19
C ARG A 618 7.41 -14.59 12.87
N LYS A 619 7.11 -15.60 13.69
CA LYS A 619 7.54 -16.99 13.45
C LYS A 619 6.91 -17.55 12.15
N GLN A 620 5.61 -17.37 11.97
CA GLN A 620 4.92 -17.78 10.74
C GLN A 620 5.50 -17.07 9.50
N LEU A 621 5.76 -15.76 9.56
CA LEU A 621 6.39 -15.02 8.47
C LEU A 621 7.81 -15.53 8.14
N ALA A 622 8.59 -15.92 9.15
CA ALA A 622 9.92 -16.50 8.95
C ALA A 622 9.84 -17.88 8.27
N GLU A 623 8.84 -18.69 8.59
CA GLU A 623 8.56 -19.97 7.91
C GLU A 623 8.19 -19.75 6.43
N VAL A 624 7.29 -18.79 6.16
CA VAL A 624 6.92 -18.40 4.78
C VAL A 624 8.15 -17.93 4.00
N THR A 625 8.97 -17.06 4.59
CA THR A 625 10.23 -16.59 4.00
C THR A 625 11.16 -17.76 3.64
N SER A 626 11.29 -18.72 4.55
CA SER A 626 12.13 -19.91 4.36
C SER A 626 11.60 -20.81 3.24
N SER A 627 10.27 -20.97 3.15
CA SER A 627 9.61 -21.71 2.08
C SER A 627 9.84 -21.06 0.71
N ILE A 628 9.66 -19.74 0.60
CA ILE A 628 9.90 -18.98 -0.64
C ILE A 628 11.37 -19.05 -1.06
N LYS A 629 12.31 -18.92 -0.11
CA LYS A 629 13.74 -19.08 -0.38
C LYS A 629 14.08 -20.46 -0.93
N ARG A 630 13.54 -21.52 -0.33
CA ARG A 630 13.72 -22.91 -0.81
C ARG A 630 13.09 -23.12 -2.18
N ARG A 631 11.89 -22.58 -2.43
CA ARG A 631 11.22 -22.63 -3.74
C ARG A 631 12.03 -21.93 -4.82
N ASN A 632 12.66 -20.80 -4.49
CA ASN A 632 13.42 -19.98 -5.42
C ASN A 632 14.85 -20.48 -5.66
N ASP A 633 15.37 -21.40 -4.85
CA ASP A 633 16.72 -21.91 -4.99
C ASP A 633 16.96 -22.54 -6.37
N GLY A 634 18.07 -22.17 -7.02
CA GLY A 634 18.41 -22.59 -8.37
C GLY A 634 17.49 -22.07 -9.51
N LYS A 635 16.46 -21.26 -9.23
CA LYS A 635 15.59 -20.70 -10.29
C LYS A 635 16.27 -19.52 -11.00
N ARG A 636 16.19 -19.49 -12.33
CA ARG A 636 16.66 -18.34 -13.15
C ARG A 636 15.80 -17.08 -12.95
N LEU A 637 14.50 -17.27 -12.73
CA LEU A 637 13.53 -16.22 -12.41
C LEU A 637 12.89 -16.52 -11.05
N PRO A 638 13.55 -16.14 -9.94
CA PRO A 638 12.97 -16.29 -8.62
C PRO A 638 11.91 -15.20 -8.37
N TYR A 639 10.83 -15.55 -7.69
CA TYR A 639 9.77 -14.60 -7.31
C TYR A 639 9.86 -14.27 -5.82
N TYR A 640 10.25 -13.03 -5.49
CA TYR A 640 10.50 -12.58 -4.12
C TYR A 640 9.56 -11.45 -3.64
N ASN A 641 8.67 -10.94 -4.49
CA ASN A 641 7.88 -9.74 -4.16
C ASN A 641 6.87 -9.98 -3.02
N MET A 642 6.57 -11.24 -2.69
CA MET A 642 5.75 -11.66 -1.54
C MET A 642 6.58 -12.33 -0.41
N SER A 643 7.91 -12.17 -0.41
CA SER A 643 8.76 -12.66 0.68
C SER A 643 8.63 -11.73 1.89
N PRO A 644 8.18 -12.19 3.08
CA PRO A 644 7.92 -11.32 4.22
C PRO A 644 9.09 -10.42 4.66
N ASP A 645 10.33 -10.87 4.48
CA ASP A 645 11.55 -10.08 4.72
C ASP A 645 11.77 -8.93 3.72
N LYS A 646 10.85 -8.74 2.77
CA LYS A 646 10.84 -7.66 1.77
C LYS A 646 9.49 -6.95 1.67
N ILE A 647 8.49 -7.32 2.48
CA ILE A 647 7.16 -6.69 2.48
C ILE A 647 7.15 -5.60 3.54
N PRO A 648 7.00 -4.31 3.21
CA PRO A 648 6.82 -3.25 4.20
C PRO A 648 5.51 -3.41 4.98
N ASN A 649 5.42 -2.84 6.18
CA ASN A 649 4.17 -2.81 6.93
C ASN A 649 3.06 -2.00 6.24
N SER A 650 3.42 -0.92 5.54
CA SER A 650 2.49 0.07 4.98
C SER A 650 2.89 0.55 3.59
N VAL A 651 2.00 1.32 2.97
CA VAL A 651 2.23 2.02 1.71
C VAL A 651 3.06 3.29 1.98
N ALA A 652 4.38 3.12 2.06
CA ALA A 652 5.34 4.20 2.34
C ALA A 652 6.44 4.32 1.26
N VAL A 653 6.12 3.78 0.07
CA VAL A 653 6.90 3.43 -1.15
C VAL A 653 7.58 2.08 -1.16
#